data_AF-A0A927ULZ6-F1
#
_entry.id   AF-A0A927ULZ6-F1
#
_cell.length_a   1.000
_cell.length_b   1.000
_cell.length_c   1.000
_cell.angle_alpha   90.00
_cell.angle_beta   90.00
_cell.angle_gamma   90.00
#
_symmetry.space_group_name_H-M   'P 1'
#
loop_
_entity.id
_entity.type
_entity.pdbx_description
1 polymer ?
#
loop_
_entity_poly.entity_id
_entity_poly.type
_entity_poly.pdbx_seq_one_letter_code
_entity_poly.pdbx_strand_id
1 'polypeptide(L)'
;MYGHNVMQQEQEKNVEQKKTKKEKQELTRRQIDQTQQQHVDENNVRISREEQIRNIRANCRILQPEISIQNNAFAKKSSESLSAGKRRTRSKMLGSALRKKRLNAERLDVATAHYQQGMEVVENDNLIRSFLDLNLSVDLRNDDAIVAESQRLEEITARTQAVKKYLKNNPQVREQMSEEEQIALDTKLEIATDIYQYYQIQKKVITNTYYRTHYNSEISSVYSETDSLEQRNLTLLIWQSEAYKNKKGITGKIAGNAWLANYTDEIVVGKKGAKEAQNRKEIAVRARFNNVFSDREYGKNVAAIEDSPHAEYFRLHDREGDPIYENLSNRKYQVTGIPITMSESFARYLSNIPRMKAIQNMKGEDVQGMIEDLVKTPQDVNNIEEVKRCREANIRGLRVYKEVLKTQMNYLKRKYGNGFLLLSPEEIANHNREFDNDFTNMQGATELINYMERLRNYGVNILDDNDVSDMEMCRLVDYYQNCAFMEGTVRNLYLDKMLNFNTYSDYKRHTAIMIVEHGNPEHNIQALETMHLDVRWDTKCNEFEDVVSVLTSEKIRQKLEGMSEQQLASVHWYEFFEEYGNDEFAIATKIVENEVVPHITMNRDVWRDGGLTFGSIRFPGVGTDDFAILNNIYKNILADEAIRADYGITTPEIMNEFTEFMEKSAEAGEIMKTYIAYANEALRLVDSIRATARTSDEKPAKLLRKFANVLERVADVYIDKEAEYRNAEGNQLFTNFARFRERIGMWTYPMHREVMENYVEPAISKLEPTENLQLADGTQIPVMPELIEQLQGHTELKDGVNIQKLQETINKYNAEEARFKVLDPIYKSGEVETEREKVELWSHVKRKHGFFLYDIAHRIYSCVERKEQLLAEIKGMFK
;
A
#
# COMPACT_ATOMS: atom_id res chain seq x y z
N MET A 1 44.73 -19.02 101.77
CA MET A 1 43.68 -19.76 101.02
C MET A 1 43.20 -18.93 99.82
N TYR A 2 44.00 -18.73 98.77
CA TYR A 2 43.57 -17.99 97.55
C TYR A 2 44.11 -18.56 96.23
N GLY A 3 44.83 -19.70 96.26
CA GLY A 3 45.47 -20.28 95.05
C GLY A 3 44.76 -21.49 94.42
N HIS A 4 43.73 -22.05 95.07
CA HIS A 4 43.05 -23.27 94.58
C HIS A 4 41.79 -22.96 93.73
N ASN A 5 41.13 -21.82 93.96
CA ASN A 5 39.94 -21.41 93.21
C ASN A 5 40.24 -20.88 91.80
N VAL A 6 41.45 -20.35 91.56
CA VAL A 6 41.80 -19.74 90.25
C VAL A 6 42.11 -20.82 89.20
N MET A 7 42.78 -21.92 89.58
CA MET A 7 43.06 -23.03 88.66
C MET A 7 41.80 -23.81 88.24
N GLN A 8 40.82 -23.97 89.13
CA GLN A 8 39.54 -24.62 88.77
C GLN A 8 38.73 -23.75 87.81
N GLN A 9 38.68 -22.43 88.01
CA GLN A 9 37.99 -21.51 87.11
C GLN A 9 38.66 -21.40 85.72
N GLU A 10 39.99 -21.50 85.62
CA GLU A 10 40.69 -21.53 84.33
C GLU A 10 40.53 -22.87 83.58
N GLN A 11 40.42 -23.99 84.30
CA GLN A 11 40.12 -25.28 83.69
C GLN A 11 38.68 -25.34 83.17
N GLU A 12 37.72 -24.84 83.94
CA GLU A 12 36.31 -24.75 83.51
C GLU A 12 36.14 -23.83 82.30
N LYS A 13 36.78 -22.64 82.29
CA LYS A 13 36.79 -21.76 81.11
C LYS A 13 37.42 -22.40 79.88
N ASN A 14 38.49 -23.17 80.03
CA ASN A 14 39.13 -23.86 78.90
C ASN A 14 38.27 -25.02 78.35
N VAL A 15 37.54 -25.73 79.21
CA VAL A 15 36.59 -26.78 78.80
C VAL A 15 35.40 -26.15 78.09
N GLU A 16 34.86 -25.04 78.61
CA GLU A 16 33.73 -24.33 78.05
C GLU A 16 34.07 -23.64 76.71
N GLN A 17 35.27 -23.08 76.57
CA GLN A 17 35.80 -22.56 75.30
C GLN A 17 36.04 -23.65 74.25
N LYS A 18 36.54 -24.82 74.66
CA LYS A 18 36.68 -25.98 73.75
C LYS A 18 35.31 -26.51 73.31
N LYS A 19 34.33 -26.51 74.20
CA LYS A 19 32.95 -26.94 73.91
C LYS A 19 32.25 -26.00 72.93
N THR A 20 32.32 -24.68 73.17
CA THR A 20 31.77 -23.66 72.25
C THR A 20 32.50 -23.61 70.91
N LYS A 21 33.82 -23.86 70.86
CA LYS A 21 34.55 -23.96 69.58
C LYS A 21 34.14 -25.19 68.77
N LYS A 22 33.89 -26.32 69.45
CA LYS A 22 33.39 -27.56 68.82
C LYS A 22 31.96 -27.39 68.30
N GLU A 23 31.08 -26.76 69.08
CA GLU A 23 29.71 -26.43 68.68
C GLU A 23 29.66 -25.47 67.49
N LYS A 24 30.51 -24.43 67.46
CA LYS A 24 30.65 -23.53 66.30
C LYS A 24 31.14 -24.26 65.05
N GLN A 25 32.14 -25.14 65.17
CA GLN A 25 32.61 -25.96 64.06
C GLN A 25 31.53 -26.92 63.53
N GLU A 26 30.71 -27.47 64.42
CA GLU A 26 29.61 -28.36 64.05
C GLU A 26 28.46 -27.60 63.37
N LEU A 27 28.14 -26.39 63.83
CA LEU A 27 27.18 -25.49 63.19
C LEU A 27 27.63 -25.09 61.78
N THR A 28 28.91 -24.72 61.60
CA THR A 28 29.47 -24.39 60.29
C THR A 28 29.47 -25.60 59.36
N ARG A 29 29.76 -26.81 59.84
CA ARG A 29 29.62 -28.04 59.03
C ARG A 29 28.19 -28.26 58.58
N ARG A 30 27.20 -28.14 59.48
CA ARG A 30 25.78 -28.28 59.14
C ARG A 30 25.33 -27.24 58.10
N GLN A 31 25.82 -26.01 58.17
CA GLN A 31 25.53 -24.97 57.16
C GLN A 31 26.16 -25.29 55.81
N ILE A 32 27.39 -25.79 55.78
CA ILE A 32 28.05 -26.24 54.54
C ILE A 32 27.31 -27.44 53.94
N ASP A 33 26.94 -28.42 54.75
CA ASP A 33 26.20 -29.61 54.29
C ASP A 33 24.81 -29.22 53.77
N GLN A 34 24.11 -28.28 54.42
CA GLN A 34 22.84 -27.73 53.93
C GLN A 34 23.01 -26.99 52.60
N THR A 35 24.07 -26.19 52.45
CA THR A 35 24.34 -25.46 51.20
C THR A 35 24.72 -26.42 50.07
N GLN A 36 25.50 -27.47 50.36
CA GLN A 36 25.84 -28.50 49.39
C GLN A 36 24.62 -29.33 48.99
N GLN A 37 23.75 -29.68 49.94
CA GLN A 37 22.51 -30.39 49.66
C GLN A 37 21.57 -29.52 48.80
N GLN A 38 21.42 -28.23 49.13
CA GLN A 38 20.67 -27.27 48.30
C GLN A 38 21.22 -27.21 46.86
N HIS A 39 22.53 -27.14 46.68
CA HIS A 39 23.14 -27.17 45.35
C HIS A 39 22.95 -28.50 44.60
N VAL A 40 22.94 -29.63 45.30
CA VAL A 40 22.65 -30.94 44.70
C VAL A 40 21.18 -31.02 44.28
N ASP A 41 20.27 -30.55 45.13
CA ASP A 41 18.83 -30.53 44.87
C ASP A 41 18.50 -29.58 43.70
N GLU A 42 19.09 -28.37 43.67
CA GLU A 42 18.99 -27.42 42.55
C GLU A 42 19.51 -28.01 41.24
N ASN A 43 20.65 -28.71 41.27
CA ASN A 43 21.19 -29.36 40.09
C ASN A 43 20.32 -30.52 39.60
N ASN A 44 19.74 -31.32 40.51
CA ASN A 44 18.83 -32.41 40.15
C ASN A 44 17.55 -31.90 39.52
N VAL A 45 16.96 -30.82 40.08
CA VAL A 45 15.80 -30.13 39.48
C VAL A 45 16.15 -29.59 38.09
N ARG A 46 17.33 -28.96 37.92
CA ARG A 46 17.78 -28.48 36.60
C ARG A 46 17.92 -29.63 35.58
N ILE A 47 18.52 -30.74 35.97
CA ILE A 47 18.70 -31.92 35.10
C ILE A 47 17.34 -32.49 34.68
N SER A 48 16.41 -32.66 35.64
CA SER A 48 15.05 -33.14 35.36
C SER A 48 14.30 -32.22 34.39
N ARG A 49 14.39 -30.90 34.60
CA ARG A 49 13.83 -29.89 33.70
C ARG A 49 14.42 -29.98 32.29
N GLU A 50 15.74 -30.11 32.18
CA GLU A 50 16.43 -30.25 30.89
C GLU A 50 16.02 -31.53 30.14
N GLU A 51 15.82 -32.64 30.87
CA GLU A 51 15.37 -33.91 30.31
C GLU A 51 13.91 -33.82 29.80
N GLN A 52 13.02 -33.18 30.56
CA GLN A 52 11.64 -32.94 30.14
C GLN A 52 11.57 -32.08 28.87
N ILE A 53 12.33 -30.98 28.81
CA ILE A 53 12.44 -30.13 27.61
C ILE A 53 12.96 -30.94 26.42
N ARG A 54 13.96 -31.81 26.63
CA ARG A 54 14.52 -32.67 25.58
C ARG A 54 13.49 -33.66 25.05
N ASN A 55 12.71 -34.27 25.93
CA ASN A 55 11.65 -35.21 25.56
C ASN A 55 10.53 -34.53 24.74
N ILE A 56 10.08 -33.35 25.15
CA ILE A 56 9.09 -32.56 24.39
C ILE A 56 9.61 -32.23 22.99
N ARG A 57 10.87 -31.77 22.89
CA ARG A 57 11.51 -31.47 21.60
C ARG A 57 11.68 -32.71 20.72
N ALA A 58 12.06 -33.85 21.30
CA ALA A 58 12.18 -35.11 20.58
C ALA A 58 10.84 -35.58 20.00
N ASN A 59 9.73 -35.29 20.70
CA ASN A 59 8.38 -35.59 20.24
C ASN A 59 7.84 -34.60 19.19
N CYS A 60 8.51 -33.47 18.98
CA CYS A 60 8.19 -32.48 17.94
C CYS A 60 9.14 -32.65 16.75
N ARG A 61 8.78 -33.52 15.79
CA ARG A 61 9.60 -33.74 14.60
C ARG A 61 9.36 -32.64 13.56
N ILE A 62 10.20 -31.61 13.59
CA ILE A 62 10.18 -30.51 12.61
C ILE A 62 11.22 -30.80 11.52
N LEU A 63 10.79 -30.97 10.27
CA LEU A 63 11.72 -31.11 9.14
C LEU A 63 12.17 -29.72 8.68
N GLN A 64 13.49 -29.50 8.71
CA GLN A 64 14.08 -28.17 8.55
C GLN A 64 13.99 -27.64 7.11
N PRO A 65 13.81 -26.33 6.91
CA PRO A 65 13.77 -25.74 5.56
C PRO A 65 15.10 -25.88 4.79
N GLU A 66 15.04 -26.35 3.55
CA GLU A 66 16.20 -26.59 2.67
C GLU A 66 16.58 -25.35 1.86
N ILE A 67 15.58 -24.56 1.43
CA ILE A 67 15.83 -23.31 0.71
C ILE A 67 16.51 -22.34 1.69
N SER A 68 17.67 -21.83 1.27
CA SER A 68 18.41 -20.85 2.05
C SER A 68 19.32 -19.98 1.19
N ILE A 69 19.59 -18.77 1.67
CA ILE A 69 20.66 -17.92 1.18
C ILE A 69 22.02 -18.64 1.29
N GLN A 70 22.26 -19.42 2.36
CA GLN A 70 23.52 -20.18 2.53
C GLN A 70 23.79 -21.17 1.40
N ASN A 71 22.73 -21.73 0.82
CA ASN A 71 22.82 -22.76 -0.21
C ASN A 71 22.89 -22.15 -1.63
N ASN A 72 23.11 -20.84 -1.75
CA ASN A 72 23.06 -20.08 -3.02
C ASN A 72 21.76 -20.34 -3.80
N ALA A 73 20.64 -20.50 -3.08
CA ALA A 73 19.34 -20.73 -3.72
C ALA A 73 18.87 -19.49 -4.51
N PHE A 74 19.29 -18.30 -4.09
CA PHE A 74 18.96 -17.00 -4.68
C PHE A 74 20.14 -16.39 -5.44
N ALA A 75 19.87 -15.48 -6.38
CA ALA A 75 20.91 -14.78 -7.11
C ALA A 75 21.49 -13.62 -6.30
N LYS A 76 22.77 -13.29 -6.51
CA LYS A 76 23.42 -12.14 -5.85
C LYS A 76 22.91 -10.78 -6.31
N LYS A 77 22.27 -10.74 -7.49
CA LYS A 77 21.63 -9.55 -8.04
C LYS A 77 20.41 -9.98 -8.83
N SER A 78 19.32 -9.21 -8.75
CA SER A 78 18.19 -9.40 -9.64
C SER A 78 18.66 -9.36 -11.09
N SER A 79 18.37 -10.41 -11.84
CA SER A 79 18.64 -10.45 -13.27
C SER A 79 17.53 -11.23 -13.95
N GLU A 80 16.88 -10.59 -14.90
CA GLU A 80 15.83 -11.25 -15.67
C GLU A 80 16.49 -12.08 -16.77
N SER A 81 16.55 -13.38 -16.54
CA SER A 81 17.09 -14.35 -17.50
C SER A 81 16.08 -14.70 -18.60
N LEU A 82 14.80 -14.39 -18.37
CA LEU A 82 13.69 -14.66 -19.28
C LEU A 82 12.87 -13.39 -19.53
N SER A 83 12.22 -13.29 -20.70
CA SER A 83 11.26 -12.23 -20.94
C SER A 83 9.94 -12.51 -20.22
N ALA A 84 9.17 -11.46 -19.91
CA ALA A 84 7.85 -11.58 -19.28
C ALA A 84 6.91 -12.55 -20.03
N GLY A 85 6.92 -12.52 -21.37
CA GLY A 85 6.16 -13.46 -22.20
C GLY A 85 6.56 -14.92 -22.00
N LYS A 86 7.87 -15.20 -21.91
CA LYS A 86 8.37 -16.56 -21.61
C LYS A 86 7.98 -17.01 -20.21
N ARG A 87 8.06 -16.13 -19.19
CA ARG A 87 7.61 -16.43 -17.82
C ARG A 87 6.12 -16.76 -17.78
N ARG A 88 5.28 -15.98 -18.48
CA ARG A 88 3.82 -16.24 -18.60
C ARG A 88 3.50 -17.59 -19.24
N THR A 89 4.27 -18.01 -20.24
CA THR A 89 4.11 -19.35 -20.84
C THR A 89 4.56 -20.43 -19.87
N ARG A 90 5.71 -20.27 -19.22
CA ARG A 90 6.27 -21.23 -18.26
C ARG A 90 5.42 -21.37 -17.00
N SER A 91 4.70 -20.34 -16.56
CA SER A 91 3.79 -20.41 -15.40
C SER A 91 2.53 -21.25 -15.67
N LYS A 92 2.22 -21.51 -16.96
CA LYS A 92 1.11 -22.38 -17.40
C LYS A 92 1.57 -23.78 -17.78
N MET A 93 2.86 -23.98 -18.05
CA MET A 93 3.42 -25.25 -18.52
C MET A 93 3.48 -26.32 -17.42
N LEU A 94 3.01 -27.53 -17.72
CA LEU A 94 3.08 -28.67 -16.82
C LEU A 94 4.54 -29.04 -16.47
N GLY A 95 4.82 -29.33 -15.21
CA GLY A 95 6.17 -29.64 -14.71
C GLY A 95 7.09 -28.43 -14.48
N SER A 96 6.71 -27.22 -14.92
CA SER A 96 7.50 -26.01 -14.70
C SER A 96 7.56 -25.58 -13.22
N ALA A 97 8.74 -25.19 -12.73
CA ALA A 97 8.88 -24.66 -11.37
C ALA A 97 8.09 -23.36 -11.17
N LEU A 98 7.94 -22.50 -12.19
CA LEU A 98 7.11 -21.30 -12.11
C LEU A 98 5.62 -21.65 -11.97
N ARG A 99 5.16 -22.71 -12.63
CA ARG A 99 3.79 -23.20 -12.45
C ARG A 99 3.59 -23.70 -11.02
N LYS A 100 4.57 -24.43 -10.46
CA LYS A 100 4.51 -24.91 -9.08
C LYS A 100 4.43 -23.75 -8.09
N LYS A 101 5.32 -22.75 -8.20
CA LYS A 101 5.27 -21.55 -7.34
C LYS A 101 3.92 -20.84 -7.39
N ARG A 102 3.37 -20.61 -8.59
CA ARG A 102 2.03 -20.03 -8.76
C ARG A 102 0.95 -20.86 -8.06
N LEU A 103 0.93 -22.17 -8.27
CA LEU A 103 -0.05 -23.07 -7.65
C LEU A 103 0.11 -23.14 -6.13
N ASN A 104 1.33 -23.07 -5.62
CA ASN A 104 1.62 -23.04 -4.19
C ASN A 104 1.07 -21.77 -3.55
N ALA A 105 1.30 -20.61 -4.17
CA ALA A 105 0.69 -19.35 -3.73
C ALA A 105 -0.84 -19.42 -3.73
N GLU A 106 -1.45 -19.86 -4.83
CA GLU A 106 -2.92 -20.00 -4.94
C GLU A 106 -3.53 -20.92 -3.88
N ARG A 107 -2.87 -22.07 -3.60
CA ARG A 107 -3.33 -22.99 -2.56
C ARG A 107 -3.23 -22.40 -1.17
N LEU A 108 -2.18 -21.62 -0.91
CA LEU A 108 -1.98 -20.94 0.35
C LEU A 108 -3.05 -19.87 0.57
N ASP A 109 -3.33 -19.05 -0.45
CA ASP A 109 -4.39 -18.04 -0.43
C ASP A 109 -5.75 -18.67 -0.11
N VAL A 110 -6.06 -19.82 -0.73
CA VAL A 110 -7.29 -20.58 -0.47
C VAL A 110 -7.32 -21.15 0.94
N ALA A 111 -6.23 -21.74 1.43
CA ALA A 111 -6.16 -22.31 2.78
C ALA A 111 -6.42 -21.23 3.85
N THR A 112 -5.85 -20.04 3.66
CA THR A 112 -6.07 -18.89 4.54
C THR A 112 -7.51 -18.43 4.51
N ALA A 113 -8.11 -18.26 3.33
CA ALA A 113 -9.51 -17.85 3.20
C ALA A 113 -10.47 -18.85 3.84
N HIS A 114 -10.23 -20.15 3.63
CA HIS A 114 -11.01 -21.23 4.26
C HIS A 114 -10.89 -21.20 5.79
N TYR A 115 -9.68 -20.98 6.31
CA TYR A 115 -9.46 -20.92 7.75
C TYR A 115 -10.14 -19.70 8.38
N GLN A 116 -10.01 -18.52 7.77
CA GLN A 116 -10.66 -17.29 8.22
C GLN A 116 -12.19 -17.40 8.24
N GLN A 117 -12.79 -18.14 7.31
CA GLN A 117 -14.25 -18.38 7.26
C GLN A 117 -14.75 -19.42 8.29
N GLY A 118 -13.86 -20.31 8.75
CA GLY A 118 -14.20 -21.42 9.66
C GLY A 118 -13.90 -21.17 11.15
N MET A 119 -13.47 -19.95 11.52
CA MET A 119 -13.15 -19.64 12.92
C MET A 119 -14.41 -19.53 13.78
N GLU A 120 -14.70 -20.57 14.56
CA GLU A 120 -15.45 -20.43 15.82
C GLU A 120 -14.48 -20.02 16.94
N VAL A 121 -14.86 -19.01 17.73
CA VAL A 121 -14.09 -18.58 18.90
C VAL A 121 -14.05 -19.75 19.90
N VAL A 122 -12.87 -20.33 20.12
CA VAL A 122 -12.68 -21.39 21.12
C VAL A 122 -12.64 -20.76 22.52
N GLU A 123 -13.82 -20.47 23.06
CA GLU A 123 -14.03 -20.14 24.47
C GLU A 123 -14.23 -21.46 25.23
N ASN A 124 -13.19 -22.01 25.88
CA ASN A 124 -13.38 -23.08 26.86
C ASN A 124 -12.16 -23.36 27.76
N ASP A 125 -12.44 -23.86 28.97
CA ASP A 125 -11.48 -24.29 30.00
C ASP A 125 -10.53 -25.43 29.56
N ASN A 126 -10.79 -26.06 28.40
CA ASN A 126 -9.92 -27.07 27.81
C ASN A 126 -8.90 -26.51 26.79
N LEU A 127 -8.80 -25.19 26.61
CA LEU A 127 -7.88 -24.57 25.64
C LEU A 127 -6.41 -24.97 25.86
N ILE A 128 -5.91 -24.87 27.10
CA ILE A 128 -4.52 -25.24 27.45
C ILE A 128 -4.27 -26.72 27.21
N ARG A 129 -5.18 -27.60 27.64
CA ARG A 129 -5.05 -29.05 27.42
C ARG A 129 -5.04 -29.39 25.93
N SER A 130 -5.98 -28.82 25.17
CA SER A 130 -6.05 -29.01 23.71
C SER A 130 -4.79 -28.50 22.99
N PHE A 131 -4.13 -27.46 23.53
CA PHE A 131 -2.85 -26.98 23.02
C PHE A 131 -1.69 -27.90 23.40
N LEU A 132 -1.67 -28.40 24.64
CA LEU A 132 -0.71 -29.41 25.09
C LEU A 132 -0.82 -30.75 24.34
N ASP A 133 -1.96 -31.02 23.71
CA ASP A 133 -2.16 -32.18 22.82
C ASP A 133 -1.86 -31.89 21.33
N LEU A 134 -1.73 -30.61 20.94
CA LEU A 134 -1.51 -30.21 19.55
C LEU A 134 -0.24 -30.82 18.93
N ASN A 135 -0.35 -31.44 17.75
CA ASN A 135 0.80 -32.03 17.08
C ASN A 135 1.66 -31.00 16.34
N LEU A 136 2.84 -30.68 16.88
CA LEU A 136 3.80 -29.73 16.30
C LEU A 136 4.80 -30.35 15.31
N SER A 137 4.65 -31.62 14.93
CA SER A 137 5.59 -32.30 14.02
C SER A 137 5.35 -31.96 12.56
N VAL A 138 5.88 -30.84 12.08
CA VAL A 138 5.62 -30.26 10.73
C VAL A 138 6.74 -30.46 9.72
N ASP A 139 6.38 -30.59 8.43
CA ASP A 139 7.33 -30.58 7.32
C ASP A 139 7.46 -29.17 6.72
N LEU A 140 8.61 -28.52 6.95
CA LEU A 140 8.90 -27.17 6.49
C LEU A 140 10.02 -27.13 5.43
N ARG A 141 10.37 -28.28 4.83
CA ARG A 141 11.57 -28.40 3.96
C ARG A 141 11.55 -27.48 2.74
N ASN A 142 10.39 -27.26 2.13
CA ASN A 142 10.24 -26.45 0.93
C ASN A 142 8.79 -25.96 0.77
N ASP A 143 8.55 -25.11 -0.22
CA ASP A 143 7.24 -24.52 -0.51
C ASP A 143 6.15 -25.58 -0.71
N ASP A 144 6.46 -26.71 -1.36
CA ASP A 144 5.49 -27.80 -1.59
C ASP A 144 5.05 -28.43 -0.25
N ALA A 145 6.01 -28.64 0.67
CA ALA A 145 5.73 -29.16 2.01
C ALA A 145 4.92 -28.17 2.87
N ILE A 146 5.31 -26.89 2.86
CA ILE A 146 4.59 -25.84 3.60
C ILE A 146 3.14 -25.74 3.14
N VAL A 147 2.89 -25.78 1.83
CA VAL A 147 1.54 -25.74 1.28
C VAL A 147 0.73 -26.99 1.65
N ALA A 148 1.36 -28.18 1.63
CA ALA A 148 0.71 -29.41 2.06
C ALA A 148 0.32 -29.38 3.55
N GLU A 149 1.13 -28.70 4.38
CA GLU A 149 0.92 -28.53 5.81
C GLU A 149 0.07 -27.30 6.19
N SER A 150 -0.37 -26.51 5.21
CA SER A 150 -0.97 -25.18 5.43
C SER A 150 -2.15 -25.20 6.41
N GLN A 151 -3.09 -26.14 6.30
CA GLN A 151 -4.22 -26.24 7.24
C GLN A 151 -3.76 -26.43 8.70
N ARG A 152 -2.76 -27.29 8.90
CA ARG A 152 -2.20 -27.54 10.23
C ARG A 152 -1.40 -26.35 10.74
N LEU A 153 -0.68 -25.66 9.86
CA LEU A 153 0.08 -24.46 10.21
C LEU A 153 -0.85 -23.29 10.58
N GLU A 154 -1.99 -23.13 9.90
CA GLU A 154 -3.04 -22.16 10.29
C GLU A 154 -3.65 -22.54 11.66
N GLU A 155 -3.92 -23.83 11.92
CA GLU A 155 -4.39 -24.29 13.23
C GLU A 155 -3.38 -24.02 14.35
N ILE A 156 -2.09 -24.32 14.12
CA ILE A 156 -1.01 -24.02 15.07
C ILE A 156 -0.95 -22.52 15.34
N THR A 157 -1.05 -21.69 14.29
CA THR A 157 -1.05 -20.23 14.42
C THR A 157 -2.18 -19.78 15.35
N ALA A 158 -3.42 -20.13 15.03
CA ALA A 158 -4.60 -19.65 15.75
C ALA A 158 -4.65 -20.15 17.19
N ARG A 159 -4.35 -21.44 17.45
CA ARG A 159 -4.32 -21.98 18.81
C ARG A 159 -3.22 -21.35 19.65
N THR A 160 -2.06 -21.07 19.06
CA THR A 160 -0.96 -20.39 19.77
C THR A 160 -1.38 -18.97 20.16
N GLN A 161 -1.99 -18.22 19.24
CA GLN A 161 -2.49 -16.88 19.51
C GLN A 161 -3.60 -16.89 20.58
N ALA A 162 -4.54 -17.85 20.50
CA ALA A 162 -5.62 -18.00 21.47
C ALA A 162 -5.08 -18.30 22.88
N VAL A 163 -4.12 -19.21 23.02
CA VAL A 163 -3.49 -19.52 24.31
C VAL A 163 -2.73 -18.32 24.85
N LYS A 164 -1.97 -17.60 24.01
CA LYS A 164 -1.28 -16.37 24.44
C LYS A 164 -2.25 -15.31 24.94
N LYS A 165 -3.35 -15.07 24.21
CA LYS A 165 -4.42 -14.14 24.63
C LYS A 165 -5.07 -14.59 25.95
N TYR A 166 -5.37 -15.88 26.08
CA TYR A 166 -5.96 -16.44 27.30
C TYR A 166 -5.05 -16.28 28.52
N LEU A 167 -3.76 -16.61 28.39
CA LEU A 167 -2.76 -16.46 29.46
C LEU A 167 -2.52 -14.98 29.84
N LYS A 168 -2.59 -14.07 28.86
CA LYS A 168 -2.51 -12.62 29.11
C LYS A 168 -3.69 -12.15 29.98
N ASN A 169 -4.90 -12.64 29.70
CA ASN A 169 -6.11 -12.25 30.41
C ASN A 169 -6.31 -12.99 31.75
N ASN A 170 -5.62 -14.12 31.94
CA ASN A 170 -5.78 -14.98 33.13
C ASN A 170 -4.40 -15.40 33.70
N PRO A 171 -3.59 -14.45 34.22
CA PRO A 171 -2.25 -14.75 34.73
C PRO A 171 -2.24 -15.79 35.86
N GLN A 172 -3.31 -15.83 36.68
CA GLN A 172 -3.51 -16.80 37.77
C GLN A 172 -3.51 -18.26 37.33
N VAL A 173 -3.78 -18.54 36.05
CA VAL A 173 -3.78 -19.91 35.52
C VAL A 173 -2.40 -20.54 35.63
N ARG A 174 -1.33 -19.76 35.42
CA ARG A 174 0.04 -20.26 35.58
C ARG A 174 0.33 -20.67 37.02
N GLU A 175 -0.14 -19.90 37.99
CA GLU A 175 0.06 -20.16 39.42
C GLU A 175 -0.60 -21.45 39.91
N GLN A 176 -1.64 -21.90 39.20
CA GLN A 176 -2.39 -23.12 39.51
C GLN A 176 -1.81 -24.38 38.85
N MET A 177 -0.87 -24.23 37.91
CA MET A 177 -0.23 -25.35 37.21
C MET A 177 0.97 -25.86 38.01
N SER A 178 1.19 -27.18 37.99
CA SER A 178 2.42 -27.78 38.50
C SER A 178 3.66 -27.31 37.71
N GLU A 179 4.85 -27.39 38.31
CA GLU A 179 6.10 -27.01 37.64
C GLU A 179 6.30 -27.77 36.32
N GLU A 180 5.98 -29.07 36.31
CA GLU A 180 6.05 -29.92 35.10
C GLU A 180 5.11 -29.44 33.99
N GLU A 181 3.86 -29.05 34.33
CA GLU A 181 2.89 -28.54 33.35
C GLU A 181 3.29 -27.17 32.82
N GLN A 182 3.85 -26.30 33.67
CA GLN A 182 4.39 -25.00 33.25
C GLN A 182 5.55 -25.18 32.28
N ILE A 183 6.51 -26.07 32.59
CA ILE A 183 7.63 -26.40 31.70
C ILE A 183 7.11 -26.93 30.36
N ALA A 184 6.10 -27.80 30.39
CA ALA A 184 5.50 -28.37 29.19
C ALA A 184 4.84 -27.29 28.31
N LEU A 185 4.00 -26.45 28.92
CA LEU A 185 3.31 -25.36 28.24
C LEU A 185 4.29 -24.35 27.64
N ASP A 186 5.27 -23.89 28.42
CA ASP A 186 6.24 -22.88 27.98
C ASP A 186 7.14 -23.42 26.86
N THR A 187 7.61 -24.66 26.97
CA THR A 187 8.42 -25.29 25.92
C THR A 187 7.61 -25.44 24.63
N LYS A 188 6.34 -25.85 24.75
CA LYS A 188 5.47 -26.05 23.58
C LYS A 188 5.06 -24.73 22.94
N LEU A 189 4.81 -23.69 23.74
CA LEU A 189 4.58 -22.33 23.28
C LEU A 189 5.80 -21.74 22.58
N GLU A 190 7.03 -21.98 23.07
CA GLU A 190 8.29 -21.59 22.40
C GLU A 190 8.34 -22.19 20.98
N ILE A 191 8.16 -23.51 20.88
CA ILE A 191 8.22 -24.23 19.59
C ILE A 191 7.11 -23.77 18.65
N ALA A 192 5.86 -23.73 19.12
CA ALA A 192 4.73 -23.32 18.30
C ALA A 192 4.85 -21.86 17.84
N THR A 193 5.42 -21.00 18.69
CA THR A 193 5.70 -19.60 18.35
C THR A 193 6.67 -19.48 17.20
N ASP A 194 7.79 -20.19 17.28
CA ASP A 194 8.79 -20.15 16.22
C ASP A 194 8.23 -20.74 14.90
N ILE A 195 7.46 -21.84 14.96
CA ILE A 195 6.80 -22.44 13.80
C ILE A 195 5.86 -21.44 13.13
N TYR A 196 4.92 -20.84 13.88
CA TYR A 196 3.92 -19.98 13.24
C TYR A 196 4.55 -18.68 12.73
N GLN A 197 5.54 -18.10 13.43
CA GLN A 197 6.21 -16.89 12.96
C GLN A 197 6.95 -17.14 11.64
N TYR A 198 7.66 -18.26 11.54
CA TYR A 198 8.28 -18.70 10.29
C TYR A 198 7.25 -18.96 9.19
N TYR A 199 6.14 -19.62 9.51
CA TYR A 199 5.07 -19.87 8.55
C TYR A 199 4.46 -18.58 8.01
N GLN A 200 4.13 -17.62 8.88
CA GLN A 200 3.47 -16.38 8.46
C GLN A 200 4.38 -15.50 7.60
N ILE A 201 5.69 -15.44 7.89
CA ILE A 201 6.62 -14.72 7.01
C ILE A 201 6.85 -15.48 5.69
N GLN A 202 6.93 -16.82 5.72
CA GLN A 202 7.06 -17.61 4.49
C GLN A 202 5.85 -17.53 3.60
N LYS A 203 4.66 -17.46 4.19
CA LYS A 203 3.42 -17.21 3.49
C LYS A 203 3.49 -15.92 2.69
N LYS A 204 4.03 -14.84 3.26
CA LYS A 204 4.27 -13.58 2.54
C LYS A 204 5.31 -13.73 1.42
N VAL A 205 6.38 -14.50 1.64
CA VAL A 205 7.38 -14.78 0.59
C VAL A 205 6.76 -15.55 -0.57
N ILE A 206 6.02 -16.64 -0.31
CA ILE A 206 5.42 -17.51 -1.32
C ILE A 206 4.36 -16.76 -2.13
N THR A 207 3.55 -15.92 -1.48
CA THR A 207 2.46 -15.16 -2.10
C THR A 207 2.92 -13.85 -2.76
N ASN A 208 4.14 -13.38 -2.47
CA ASN A 208 4.74 -12.20 -3.09
C ASN A 208 4.70 -12.29 -4.63
N THR A 209 4.34 -11.17 -5.27
CA THR A 209 4.09 -11.16 -6.72
C THR A 209 5.35 -11.45 -7.51
N TYR A 210 6.49 -10.89 -7.09
CA TYR A 210 7.77 -11.15 -7.73
C TYR A 210 8.24 -12.59 -7.48
N TYR A 211 8.12 -13.11 -6.24
CA TYR A 211 8.54 -14.46 -5.91
C TYR A 211 7.83 -15.54 -6.74
N ARG A 212 6.49 -15.46 -6.86
CA ARG A 212 5.70 -16.47 -7.57
C ARG A 212 5.84 -16.43 -9.09
N THR A 213 6.35 -15.33 -9.64
CA THR A 213 6.51 -15.13 -11.09
C THR A 213 7.95 -15.33 -11.58
N HIS A 214 8.94 -15.36 -10.68
CA HIS A 214 10.37 -15.46 -11.03
C HIS A 214 11.04 -16.71 -10.45
N TYR A 215 12.08 -17.20 -11.13
CA TYR A 215 12.92 -18.27 -10.58
C TYR A 215 13.77 -17.75 -9.43
N ASN A 216 14.16 -18.60 -8.48
CA ASN A 216 15.04 -18.17 -7.37
C ASN A 216 16.37 -17.59 -7.88
N SER A 217 16.86 -18.09 -9.02
CA SER A 217 18.03 -17.56 -9.73
C SER A 217 17.85 -16.17 -10.36
N GLU A 218 16.65 -15.58 -10.30
CA GLU A 218 16.34 -14.21 -10.76
C GLU A 218 16.00 -13.28 -9.59
N ILE A 219 15.89 -13.83 -8.38
CA ILE A 219 15.54 -13.11 -7.15
C ILE A 219 16.83 -12.77 -6.40
N SER A 220 16.98 -11.50 -6.03
CA SER A 220 18.18 -11.01 -5.35
C SER A 220 18.22 -11.48 -3.89
N SER A 221 19.38 -11.90 -3.40
CA SER A 221 19.70 -12.07 -1.97
C SER A 221 20.26 -10.80 -1.34
N VAL A 222 20.49 -9.74 -2.14
CA VAL A 222 21.13 -8.48 -1.77
C VAL A 222 20.18 -7.33 -2.06
N TYR A 223 20.14 -6.34 -1.18
CA TYR A 223 19.31 -5.14 -1.35
C TYR A 223 19.97 -4.16 -2.31
N SER A 224 19.21 -3.68 -3.30
CA SER A 224 19.67 -2.71 -4.28
C SER A 224 18.64 -1.61 -4.54
N GLU A 225 19.11 -0.36 -4.59
CA GLU A 225 18.30 0.79 -4.97
C GLU A 225 17.90 0.77 -6.46
N THR A 226 18.48 -0.11 -7.28
CA THR A 226 18.03 -0.29 -8.67
C THR A 226 16.80 -1.18 -8.80
N ASP A 227 16.46 -1.90 -7.73
CA ASP A 227 15.37 -2.87 -7.74
C ASP A 227 14.05 -2.15 -7.47
N SER A 228 12.95 -2.68 -8.00
CA SER A 228 11.60 -2.20 -7.69
C SER A 228 11.26 -2.36 -6.21
N LEU A 229 10.28 -1.61 -5.70
CA LEU A 229 9.81 -1.72 -4.31
C LEU A 229 9.42 -3.16 -3.94
N GLU A 230 8.73 -3.86 -4.84
CA GLU A 230 8.34 -5.27 -4.64
C GLU A 230 9.55 -6.19 -4.49
N GLN A 231 10.60 -6.01 -5.31
CA GLN A 231 11.85 -6.77 -5.22
C GLN A 231 12.61 -6.46 -3.92
N ARG A 232 12.71 -5.18 -3.55
CA ARG A 232 13.36 -4.75 -2.31
C ARG A 232 12.64 -5.32 -1.09
N ASN A 233 11.32 -5.25 -1.07
CA ASN A 233 10.49 -5.82 -0.01
C ASN A 233 10.67 -7.35 0.07
N LEU A 234 10.65 -8.05 -1.06
CA LEU A 234 10.91 -9.49 -1.08
C LEU A 234 12.28 -9.84 -0.48
N THR A 235 13.32 -9.07 -0.76
CA THR A 235 14.65 -9.25 -0.16
C THR A 235 14.60 -9.13 1.38
N LEU A 236 13.88 -8.13 1.91
CA LEU A 236 13.70 -7.98 3.37
C LEU A 236 12.93 -9.18 3.96
N LEU A 237 11.84 -9.62 3.32
CA LEU A 237 11.04 -10.77 3.76
C LEU A 237 11.86 -12.07 3.77
N ILE A 238 12.74 -12.27 2.78
CA ILE A 238 13.65 -13.42 2.74
C ILE A 238 14.62 -13.39 3.92
N TRP A 239 15.20 -12.23 4.26
CA TRP A 239 16.09 -12.11 5.42
C TRP A 239 15.36 -12.33 6.75
N GLN A 240 14.14 -11.82 6.88
CA GLN A 240 13.29 -12.08 8.05
C GLN A 240 12.94 -13.56 8.16
N SER A 241 12.60 -14.20 7.04
CA SER A 241 12.35 -15.65 6.97
C SER A 241 13.56 -16.47 7.41
N GLU A 242 14.77 -16.08 6.99
CA GLU A 242 16.01 -16.72 7.44
C GLU A 242 16.22 -16.55 8.94
N ALA A 243 15.94 -15.38 9.51
CA ALA A 243 16.05 -15.17 10.95
C ALA A 243 15.07 -16.06 11.73
N TYR A 244 13.83 -16.21 11.26
CA TYR A 244 12.84 -17.09 11.92
C TYR A 244 13.18 -18.58 11.75
N LYS A 245 13.61 -18.99 10.55
CA LYS A 245 14.05 -20.37 10.25
C LYS A 245 15.10 -20.88 11.23
N ASN A 246 15.97 -19.98 11.68
CA ASN A 246 17.12 -20.31 12.51
C ASN A 246 16.83 -20.22 14.03
N LYS A 247 15.58 -19.94 14.44
CA LYS A 247 15.21 -19.93 15.85
C LYS A 247 15.30 -21.32 16.51
N LYS A 248 15.44 -21.31 17.83
CA LYS A 248 15.68 -22.50 18.67
C LYS A 248 14.52 -23.50 18.62
N GLY A 249 13.29 -23.06 18.48
CA GLY A 249 12.11 -23.93 18.35
C GLY A 249 12.11 -24.75 17.06
N ILE A 250 12.65 -24.22 15.96
CA ILE A 250 12.75 -24.92 14.66
C ILE A 250 14.03 -25.75 14.57
N THR A 251 15.18 -25.18 14.94
CA THR A 251 16.48 -25.82 14.73
C THR A 251 16.90 -26.77 15.85
N GLY A 252 16.32 -26.61 17.04
CA GLY A 252 16.79 -27.24 18.27
C GLY A 252 18.10 -26.66 18.83
N LYS A 253 18.66 -25.59 18.22
CA LYS A 253 19.97 -25.00 18.59
C LYS A 253 19.82 -23.53 18.95
N ILE A 254 20.61 -23.06 19.92
CA ILE A 254 20.58 -21.65 20.40
C ILE A 254 21.30 -20.69 19.43
N ALA A 255 22.30 -21.16 18.68
CA ALA A 255 23.23 -20.31 17.92
C ALA A 255 22.83 -20.01 16.45
N GLY A 256 21.55 -20.14 16.09
CA GLY A 256 21.13 -20.18 14.67
C GLY A 256 21.37 -18.89 13.86
N ASN A 257 21.34 -17.70 14.47
CA ASN A 257 21.33 -16.44 13.71
C ASN A 257 22.71 -15.77 13.58
N ALA A 258 23.71 -16.21 14.36
CA ALA A 258 25.02 -15.55 14.43
C ALA A 258 25.75 -15.50 13.07
N TRP A 259 25.53 -16.51 12.21
CA TRP A 259 26.09 -16.51 10.87
C TRP A 259 25.41 -15.50 9.94
N LEU A 260 24.10 -15.25 10.11
CA LEU A 260 23.30 -14.37 9.23
C LEU A 260 23.66 -12.90 9.46
N ALA A 261 23.97 -12.53 10.71
CA ALA A 261 24.56 -11.23 11.03
C ALA A 261 25.91 -11.05 10.29
N ASN A 262 26.78 -12.07 10.37
CA ASN A 262 28.10 -12.07 9.73
C ASN A 262 28.07 -12.44 8.24
N TYR A 263 26.90 -12.64 7.63
CA TYR A 263 26.77 -13.06 6.24
C TYR A 263 27.15 -11.89 5.33
N THR A 264 28.42 -11.77 4.99
CA THR A 264 28.86 -10.85 3.94
C THR A 264 28.99 -11.64 2.65
N ASP A 265 28.20 -11.30 1.65
CA ASP A 265 28.49 -11.75 0.29
C ASP A 265 29.86 -11.18 -0.09
N GLU A 266 30.90 -12.02 -0.13
CA GLU A 266 32.13 -11.65 -0.83
C GLU A 266 31.71 -11.30 -2.26
N ILE A 267 31.66 -10.00 -2.55
CA ILE A 267 31.48 -9.54 -3.91
C ILE A 267 32.75 -9.98 -4.62
N VAL A 268 32.66 -11.07 -5.38
CA VAL A 268 33.72 -11.52 -6.29
C VAL A 268 33.83 -10.45 -7.38
N VAL A 269 34.53 -9.36 -7.06
CA VAL A 269 34.97 -8.38 -8.03
C VAL A 269 36.46 -8.58 -8.19
N GLY A 270 36.84 -9.46 -9.12
CA GLY A 270 38.24 -9.60 -9.56
C GLY A 270 38.82 -8.36 -10.27
N LYS A 271 38.23 -7.18 -10.13
CA LYS A 271 38.67 -5.92 -10.76
C LYS A 271 38.67 -4.79 -9.73
N LYS A 272 39.86 -4.28 -9.40
CA LYS A 272 40.12 -3.15 -8.48
C LYS A 272 39.14 -1.97 -8.64
N GLY A 273 38.75 -1.65 -9.87
CA GLY A 273 37.84 -0.54 -10.18
C GLY A 273 36.40 -0.66 -9.64
N ALA A 274 35.83 -1.86 -9.49
CA ALA A 274 34.47 -1.98 -8.96
C ALA A 274 34.42 -1.96 -7.42
N LYS A 275 35.49 -2.39 -6.74
CA LYS A 275 35.64 -2.18 -5.28
C LYS A 275 35.75 -0.69 -4.96
N GLU A 276 36.50 0.07 -5.76
CA GLU A 276 36.58 1.53 -5.64
C GLU A 276 35.24 2.21 -5.92
N ALA A 277 34.48 1.77 -6.93
CA ALA A 277 33.15 2.30 -7.23
C ALA A 277 32.16 2.02 -6.10
N GLN A 278 32.16 0.81 -5.52
CA GLN A 278 31.33 0.49 -4.36
C GLN A 278 31.73 1.35 -3.15
N ASN A 279 33.02 1.45 -2.83
CA ASN A 279 33.49 2.32 -1.75
C ASN A 279 33.05 3.77 -1.93
N ARG A 280 33.09 4.32 -3.15
CA ARG A 280 32.57 5.67 -3.43
C ARG A 280 31.06 5.78 -3.16
N LYS A 281 30.27 4.78 -3.55
CA LYS A 281 28.84 4.73 -3.24
C LYS A 281 28.59 4.69 -1.73
N GLU A 282 29.29 3.82 -1.00
CA GLU A 282 29.14 3.72 0.46
C GLU A 282 29.56 5.00 1.18
N ILE A 283 30.62 5.68 0.72
CA ILE A 283 31.02 6.99 1.26
C ILE A 283 29.92 8.02 1.02
N ALA A 284 29.33 8.05 -0.17
CA ALA A 284 28.25 8.97 -0.49
C ALA A 284 26.99 8.73 0.36
N VAL A 285 26.61 7.46 0.58
CA VAL A 285 25.50 7.09 1.47
C VAL A 285 25.76 7.54 2.91
N ARG A 286 26.93 7.22 3.47
CA ARG A 286 27.30 7.65 4.83
C ARG A 286 27.33 9.17 4.96
N ALA A 287 27.84 9.89 3.96
CA ALA A 287 27.87 11.35 3.96
C ALA A 287 26.46 11.95 4.02
N ARG A 288 25.49 11.37 3.29
CA ARG A 288 24.09 11.82 3.32
C ARG A 288 23.48 11.69 4.72
N PHE A 289 23.68 10.55 5.38
CA PHE A 289 23.20 10.36 6.74
C PHE A 289 23.90 11.28 7.77
N ASN A 290 25.22 11.40 7.70
CA ASN A 290 25.99 12.27 8.61
C ASN A 290 25.61 13.75 8.50
N ASN A 291 25.11 14.20 7.35
CA ASN A 291 24.69 15.58 7.15
C ASN A 291 23.33 15.90 7.80
N VAL A 292 22.56 14.89 8.19
CA VAL A 292 21.15 15.05 8.54
C VAL A 292 20.83 14.58 9.96
N PHE A 293 21.58 13.63 10.50
CA PHE A 293 21.26 13.00 11.78
C PHE A 293 22.33 13.17 12.84
N SER A 294 21.92 13.59 14.03
CA SER A 294 22.72 13.55 15.27
C SER A 294 22.33 12.41 16.22
N ASP A 295 21.12 11.84 16.06
CA ASP A 295 20.48 10.99 17.07
C ASP A 295 20.02 9.61 16.54
N ARG A 296 19.78 8.69 17.50
CA ARG A 296 19.31 7.32 17.25
C ARG A 296 17.85 7.22 16.86
N GLU A 297 16.99 8.14 17.28
CA GLU A 297 15.53 8.09 17.04
C GLU A 297 15.05 9.47 16.58
N TYR A 298 14.10 9.48 15.65
CA TYR A 298 13.55 10.69 15.05
C TYR A 298 12.78 11.52 16.09
N GLY A 299 13.12 12.80 16.20
CA GLY A 299 12.41 13.81 17.00
C GLY A 299 12.44 13.65 18.52
N LYS A 300 12.87 12.48 19.04
CA LYS A 300 12.80 12.11 20.45
C LYS A 300 13.59 13.04 21.37
N ASN A 301 14.78 13.46 20.95
CA ASN A 301 15.71 14.24 21.79
C ASN A 301 15.62 15.75 21.57
N VAL A 302 14.70 16.21 20.72
CA VAL A 302 14.62 17.64 20.37
C VAL A 302 13.72 18.36 21.37
N ALA A 303 14.32 19.01 22.37
CA ALA A 303 13.60 19.72 23.43
C ALA A 303 12.90 21.02 22.95
N ALA A 304 13.32 21.61 21.84
CA ALA A 304 12.75 22.86 21.35
C ALA A 304 11.32 22.68 20.80
N ILE A 305 10.37 23.50 21.27
CA ILE A 305 9.00 23.54 20.75
C ILE A 305 8.98 24.26 19.39
N GLU A 306 8.78 23.50 18.32
CA GLU A 306 8.60 24.04 16.96
C GLU A 306 7.28 24.81 16.84
N ASP A 307 7.25 25.80 15.95
CA ASP A 307 6.02 26.52 15.62
C ASP A 307 4.99 25.57 15.01
N SER A 308 3.83 25.52 15.65
CA SER A 308 2.67 24.71 15.31
C SER A 308 1.42 25.37 15.90
N PRO A 309 0.19 24.99 15.50
CA PRO A 309 -1.05 25.63 15.98
C PRO A 309 -1.19 25.70 17.50
N HIS A 310 -0.56 24.78 18.24
CA HIS A 310 -0.63 24.71 19.71
C HIS A 310 0.70 25.06 20.41
N ALA A 311 1.72 25.45 19.66
CA ALA A 311 3.06 25.68 20.20
C ALA A 311 3.09 26.72 21.34
N GLU A 312 2.30 27.80 21.20
CA GLU A 312 2.24 28.86 22.21
C GLU A 312 1.70 28.35 23.55
N TYR A 313 0.65 27.52 23.52
CA TYR A 313 0.11 26.87 24.72
C TYR A 313 1.19 26.06 25.45
N PHE A 314 1.91 25.18 24.73
CA PHE A 314 2.96 24.37 25.37
C PHE A 314 4.15 25.21 25.85
N ARG A 315 4.53 26.29 25.16
CA ARG A 315 5.61 27.20 25.60
C ARG A 315 5.29 27.91 26.91
N LEU A 316 4.02 28.27 27.14
CA LEU A 316 3.60 28.89 28.41
C LEU A 316 3.82 27.96 29.61
N HIS A 317 3.77 26.65 29.36
CA HIS A 317 3.82 25.61 30.38
C HIS A 317 5.17 24.88 30.46
N ASP A 318 6.09 25.10 29.52
CA ASP A 318 7.41 24.44 29.46
C ASP A 318 8.41 25.06 30.45
N ARG A 319 8.12 24.93 31.75
CA ARG A 319 8.96 25.44 32.84
C ARG A 319 8.83 24.59 34.10
N GLU A 320 9.94 24.42 34.82
CA GLU A 320 9.95 23.71 36.11
C GLU A 320 8.93 24.29 37.08
N GLY A 321 8.24 23.40 37.81
CA GLY A 321 7.19 23.77 38.75
C GLY A 321 5.80 24.02 38.14
N ASP A 322 5.66 24.12 36.82
CA ASP A 322 4.35 24.11 36.17
C ASP A 322 3.75 22.69 36.21
N PRO A 323 2.47 22.51 36.62
CA PRO A 323 1.86 21.17 36.71
C PRO A 323 1.89 20.38 35.40
N ILE A 324 1.84 21.05 34.24
CA ILE A 324 1.87 20.35 32.95
C ILE A 324 3.27 19.78 32.68
N TYR A 325 4.30 20.60 32.84
CA TYR A 325 5.68 20.16 32.69
C TYR A 325 6.04 19.05 33.68
N GLU A 326 5.67 19.22 34.95
CA GLU A 326 5.98 18.27 36.01
C GLU A 326 5.35 16.89 35.77
N ASN A 327 4.07 16.85 35.40
CA ASN A 327 3.34 15.59 35.29
C ASN A 327 3.52 14.90 33.94
N LEU A 328 3.78 15.64 32.85
CA LEU A 328 3.93 15.05 31.52
C LEU A 328 5.38 14.79 31.11
N SER A 329 6.33 15.63 31.55
CA SER A 329 7.72 15.56 31.08
C SER A 329 8.74 15.22 32.16
N ASN A 330 8.60 15.79 33.37
CA ASN A 330 9.62 15.66 34.42
C ASN A 330 9.48 14.35 35.24
N ARG A 331 8.25 13.90 35.48
CA ARG A 331 7.95 12.73 36.32
C ARG A 331 7.35 11.59 35.51
N LYS A 332 7.41 10.39 36.09
CA LYS A 332 6.68 9.23 35.58
C LYS A 332 5.19 9.49 35.70
N TYR A 333 4.47 9.35 34.60
CA TYR A 333 3.04 9.63 34.57
C TYR A 333 2.25 8.67 35.47
N GLN A 334 1.24 9.19 36.16
CA GLN A 334 0.41 8.43 37.11
C GLN A 334 -1.02 8.95 37.10
N VAL A 335 -1.99 8.03 36.97
CA VAL A 335 -3.39 8.32 37.26
C VAL A 335 -3.57 8.50 38.77
N THR A 336 -4.19 9.62 39.16
CA THR A 336 -4.44 9.97 40.56
C THR A 336 -5.12 8.81 41.31
N GLY A 337 -4.59 8.48 42.49
CA GLY A 337 -5.15 7.45 43.37
C GLY A 337 -4.86 6.00 42.95
N ILE A 338 -4.06 5.76 41.92
CA ILE A 338 -3.64 4.41 41.50
C ILE A 338 -2.14 4.21 41.79
N PRO A 339 -1.71 3.14 42.48
CA PRO A 339 -0.34 3.01 43.00
C PRO A 339 0.70 2.57 41.95
N ILE A 340 0.37 2.62 40.66
CA ILE A 340 1.29 2.29 39.56
C ILE A 340 1.57 3.50 38.68
N THR A 341 2.83 3.63 38.29
CA THR A 341 3.33 4.65 37.38
C THR A 341 3.67 4.04 36.02
N MET A 342 3.66 4.87 34.99
CA MET A 342 4.28 4.56 33.73
C MET A 342 5.79 4.36 33.95
N SER A 343 6.44 3.51 33.14
CA SER A 343 7.87 3.21 33.25
C SER A 343 8.75 4.45 32.99
N GLU A 344 8.26 5.35 32.13
CA GLU A 344 8.87 6.62 31.72
C GLU A 344 7.90 7.80 31.94
N SER A 345 8.34 9.02 31.63
CA SER A 345 7.47 10.20 31.55
C SER A 345 6.49 10.08 30.38
N PHE A 346 5.35 10.79 30.43
CA PHE A 346 4.33 10.75 29.37
C PHE A 346 4.92 11.11 27.99
N ALA A 347 5.74 12.16 27.98
CA ALA A 347 6.63 12.50 26.89
C ALA A 347 8.03 12.77 27.44
N ARG A 348 9.07 12.49 26.66
CA ARG A 348 10.45 12.80 27.07
C ARG A 348 10.64 14.31 27.26
N TYR A 349 10.13 15.09 26.31
CA TYR A 349 10.06 16.53 26.36
C TYR A 349 8.64 16.98 26.05
N LEU A 350 8.19 18.07 26.66
CA LEU A 350 6.87 18.64 26.38
C LEU A 350 6.71 19.00 24.89
N SER A 351 7.81 19.34 24.21
CA SER A 351 7.88 19.58 22.76
C SER A 351 7.47 18.41 21.89
N ASN A 352 7.47 17.17 22.40
CA ASN A 352 7.09 16.01 21.58
C ASN A 352 5.58 15.94 21.33
N ILE A 353 4.74 16.44 22.25
CA ILE A 353 3.28 16.39 22.13
C ILE A 353 2.76 17.23 20.93
N PRO A 354 3.06 18.54 20.81
CA PRO A 354 2.53 19.37 19.72
C PRO A 354 3.08 19.03 18.33
N ARG A 355 4.09 18.16 18.23
CA ARG A 355 4.64 17.71 16.94
C ARG A 355 3.81 16.65 16.24
N MET A 356 3.04 15.88 17.00
CA MET A 356 2.16 14.87 16.42
C MET A 356 1.18 15.52 15.45
N LYS A 357 1.09 14.98 14.24
CA LYS A 357 0.17 15.49 13.21
C LYS A 357 -1.27 15.45 13.69
N ALA A 358 -1.66 14.43 14.44
CA ALA A 358 -2.99 14.34 15.05
C ALA A 358 -3.26 15.54 15.99
N ILE A 359 -2.31 15.90 16.86
CA ILE A 359 -2.44 17.07 17.75
C ILE A 359 -2.51 18.36 16.94
N GLN A 360 -1.68 18.53 15.91
CA GLN A 360 -1.68 19.73 15.06
C GLN A 360 -3.03 19.99 14.34
N ASN A 361 -3.86 18.95 14.18
CA ASN A 361 -5.17 19.05 13.52
C ASN A 361 -6.35 19.12 14.51
N MET A 362 -6.08 19.12 15.82
CA MET A 362 -7.13 19.29 16.84
C MET A 362 -7.47 20.77 17.04
N LYS A 363 -8.67 21.05 17.56
CA LYS A 363 -9.00 22.41 18.02
C LYS A 363 -8.23 22.71 19.31
N GLY A 364 -7.81 23.96 19.48
CA GLY A 364 -7.00 24.36 20.64
C GLY A 364 -7.68 24.09 21.98
N GLU A 365 -8.99 24.30 22.05
CA GLU A 365 -9.82 24.00 23.22
C GLU A 365 -9.85 22.51 23.58
N ASP A 366 -9.88 21.61 22.58
CA ASP A 366 -9.83 20.16 22.81
C ASP A 366 -8.44 19.72 23.29
N VAL A 367 -7.36 20.29 22.74
CA VAL A 367 -5.99 20.04 23.18
C VAL A 367 -5.81 20.50 24.63
N GLN A 368 -6.25 21.71 24.95
CA GLN A 368 -6.17 22.24 26.31
C GLN A 368 -6.96 21.37 27.29
N GLY A 369 -8.23 21.06 26.98
CA GLY A 369 -9.06 20.22 27.84
C GLY A 369 -8.47 18.83 28.08
N MET A 370 -7.92 18.18 27.04
CA MET A 370 -7.21 16.91 27.17
C MET A 370 -6.01 17.01 28.10
N ILE A 371 -5.15 18.02 27.92
CA ILE A 371 -3.93 18.20 28.71
C ILE A 371 -4.28 18.52 30.18
N GLU A 372 -5.26 19.39 30.42
CA GLU A 372 -5.73 19.72 31.78
C GLU A 372 -6.30 18.50 32.51
N ASP A 373 -7.06 17.65 31.82
CA ASP A 373 -7.60 16.41 32.37
C ASP A 373 -6.46 15.41 32.68
N LEU A 374 -5.44 15.29 31.81
CA LEU A 374 -4.27 14.41 32.04
C LEU A 374 -3.46 14.81 33.28
N VAL A 375 -3.29 16.10 33.54
CA VAL A 375 -2.37 16.58 34.61
C VAL A 375 -3.08 16.89 35.92
N LYS A 376 -4.40 16.68 35.99
CA LYS A 376 -5.21 17.05 37.14
C LYS A 376 -4.76 16.32 38.41
N THR A 377 -4.42 17.07 39.44
CA THR A 377 -4.01 16.57 40.76
C THR A 377 -4.88 17.17 41.87
N PRO A 378 -5.10 16.43 42.97
CA PRO A 378 -5.85 16.93 44.11
C PRO A 378 -5.00 17.93 44.92
N GLN A 379 -5.63 18.98 45.43
CA GLN A 379 -5.02 19.91 46.38
C GLN A 379 -4.81 19.25 47.75
N ASP A 380 -5.77 18.42 48.20
CA ASP A 380 -5.63 17.58 49.39
C ASP A 380 -5.72 16.10 49.03
N VAL A 381 -4.60 15.39 49.16
CA VAL A 381 -4.49 13.95 48.90
C VAL A 381 -5.34 13.09 49.87
N ASN A 382 -5.78 13.66 51.00
CA ASN A 382 -6.66 12.98 51.95
C ASN A 382 -8.15 13.18 51.62
N ASN A 383 -8.48 14.09 50.71
CA ASN A 383 -9.84 14.32 50.27
C ASN A 383 -10.25 13.29 49.20
N ILE A 384 -10.90 12.22 49.64
CA ILE A 384 -11.31 11.08 48.80
C ILE A 384 -12.14 11.51 47.58
N GLU A 385 -13.04 12.49 47.73
CA GLU A 385 -13.91 12.95 46.65
C GLU A 385 -13.14 13.78 45.61
N GLU A 386 -12.14 14.56 46.06
CA GLU A 386 -11.24 15.28 45.16
C GLU A 386 -10.31 14.33 44.41
N VAL A 387 -9.73 13.34 45.10
CA VAL A 387 -8.93 12.27 44.49
C VAL A 387 -9.73 11.54 43.43
N LYS A 388 -11.00 11.21 43.70
CA LYS A 388 -11.89 10.55 42.74
C LYS A 388 -12.16 11.42 41.50
N ARG A 389 -12.47 12.71 41.67
CA ARG A 389 -12.68 13.64 40.55
C ARG A 389 -11.43 13.82 39.69
N CYS A 390 -10.25 13.91 40.30
CA CYS A 390 -8.98 13.98 39.58
C CYS A 390 -8.67 12.67 38.86
N ARG A 391 -8.93 11.52 39.48
CA ARG A 391 -8.81 10.20 38.83
C ARG A 391 -9.69 10.10 37.59
N GLU A 392 -10.95 10.49 37.69
CA GLU A 392 -11.87 10.50 36.55
C GLU A 392 -11.42 11.45 35.44
N ALA A 393 -10.86 12.61 35.79
CA ALA A 393 -10.24 13.53 34.84
C ALA A 393 -9.05 12.90 34.11
N ASN A 394 -8.09 12.31 34.84
CA ASN A 394 -6.94 11.66 34.20
C ASN A 394 -7.39 10.53 33.27
N ILE A 395 -8.41 9.75 33.65
CA ILE A 395 -8.97 8.69 32.79
C ILE A 395 -9.62 9.27 31.53
N ARG A 396 -10.35 10.39 31.61
CA ARG A 396 -10.89 11.08 30.43
C ARG A 396 -9.79 11.59 29.52
N GLY A 397 -8.77 12.25 30.07
CA GLY A 397 -7.61 12.72 29.32
C GLY A 397 -6.90 11.58 28.58
N LEU A 398 -6.70 10.44 29.24
CA LEU A 398 -6.14 9.24 28.63
C LEU A 398 -7.00 8.67 27.50
N ARG A 399 -8.34 8.70 27.64
CA ARG A 399 -9.26 8.26 26.57
C ARG A 399 -9.17 9.17 25.35
N VAL A 400 -9.11 10.48 25.55
CA VAL A 400 -8.93 11.44 24.44
C VAL A 400 -7.57 11.22 23.77
N TYR A 401 -6.49 11.08 24.55
CA TYR A 401 -5.16 10.83 23.99
C TYR A 401 -5.05 9.49 23.26
N LYS A 402 -5.80 8.45 23.67
CA LYS A 402 -5.92 7.20 22.91
C LYS A 402 -6.44 7.46 21.49
N GLU A 403 -7.48 8.28 21.35
CA GLU A 403 -8.02 8.63 20.02
C GLU A 403 -7.04 9.46 19.19
N VAL A 404 -6.21 10.30 19.84
CA VAL A 404 -5.08 10.98 19.17
C VAL A 404 -4.07 9.96 18.63
N LEU A 405 -3.70 8.94 19.42
CA LEU A 405 -2.80 7.88 18.97
C LEU A 405 -3.39 7.10 17.79
N LYS A 406 -4.68 6.75 17.82
CA LYS A 406 -5.37 6.13 16.68
C LYS A 406 -5.23 6.97 15.41
N THR A 407 -5.54 8.26 15.53
CA THR A 407 -5.47 9.21 14.41
C THR A 407 -4.05 9.31 13.86
N GLN A 408 -3.06 9.44 14.74
CA GLN A 408 -1.65 9.49 14.34
C GLN A 408 -1.22 8.19 13.65
N MET A 409 -1.55 7.02 14.21
CA MET A 409 -1.16 5.73 13.64
C MET A 409 -1.83 5.46 12.30
N ASN A 410 -3.10 5.84 12.13
CA ASN A 410 -3.79 5.75 10.84
C ASN A 410 -3.14 6.66 9.79
N TYR A 411 -2.74 7.87 10.17
CA TYR A 411 -1.96 8.75 9.30
C TYR A 411 -0.62 8.11 8.89
N LEU A 412 0.13 7.54 9.84
CA LEU A 412 1.40 6.85 9.53
C LEU A 412 1.19 5.63 8.63
N LYS A 413 0.13 4.84 8.87
CA LYS A 413 -0.25 3.70 8.03
C LYS A 413 -0.52 4.13 6.59
N ARG A 414 -1.26 5.23 6.39
CA ARG A 414 -1.54 5.79 5.05
C ARG A 414 -0.28 6.36 4.39
N LYS A 415 0.55 7.08 5.15
CA LYS A 415 1.74 7.74 4.62
C LYS A 415 2.86 6.76 4.29
N TYR A 416 3.24 5.95 5.27
CA TYR A 416 4.43 5.12 5.20
C TYR A 416 4.16 3.67 4.84
N GLY A 417 2.99 3.12 5.18
CA GLY A 417 2.72 1.70 5.02
C GLY A 417 3.89 0.85 5.53
N ASN A 418 4.34 -0.09 4.68
CA ASN A 418 5.58 -0.84 4.85
C ASN A 418 6.76 -0.24 4.04
N GLY A 419 6.54 0.89 3.37
CA GLY A 419 7.54 1.63 2.61
C GLY A 419 8.64 2.26 3.45
N PHE A 420 8.42 2.51 4.75
CA PHE A 420 9.42 3.11 5.64
C PHE A 420 10.78 2.38 5.59
N LEU A 421 10.78 1.05 5.62
CA LEU A 421 12.02 0.26 5.56
C LEU A 421 12.64 0.24 4.15
N LEU A 422 11.88 0.64 3.14
CA LEU A 422 12.29 0.66 1.73
C LEU A 422 12.84 2.02 1.28
N LEU A 423 12.73 3.04 2.13
CA LEU A 423 13.25 4.38 1.86
C LEU A 423 14.74 4.35 1.54
N SER A 424 15.10 5.10 0.51
CA SER A 424 16.48 5.36 0.11
C SER A 424 17.16 6.36 1.05
N PRO A 425 18.50 6.43 1.05
CA PRO A 425 19.21 7.44 1.85
C PRO A 425 18.90 8.88 1.41
N GLU A 426 18.48 9.06 0.15
CA GLU A 426 18.05 10.36 -0.37
C GLU A 426 16.73 10.80 0.23
N GLU A 427 15.73 9.92 0.18
CA GLU A 427 14.41 10.20 0.74
C GLU A 427 14.51 10.43 2.25
N ILE A 428 15.31 9.62 2.95
CA ILE A 428 15.51 9.80 4.39
C ILE A 428 16.14 11.17 4.69
N ALA A 429 17.12 11.60 3.89
CA ALA A 429 17.77 12.89 4.04
C ALA A 429 16.83 14.07 3.74
N ASN A 430 16.05 13.97 2.66
CA ASN A 430 15.16 15.03 2.20
C ASN A 430 13.95 15.24 3.12
N HIS A 431 13.50 14.19 3.80
CA HIS A 431 12.29 14.21 4.63
C HIS A 431 12.56 14.09 6.15
N ASN A 432 13.81 14.29 6.60
CA ASN A 432 14.17 14.12 8.01
C ASN A 432 13.28 14.90 8.99
N ARG A 433 12.99 16.17 8.68
CA ARG A 433 12.14 17.01 9.52
C ARG A 433 10.71 16.45 9.63
N GLU A 434 10.22 15.77 8.61
CA GLU A 434 8.92 15.11 8.67
C GLU A 434 8.94 13.93 9.63
N PHE A 435 10.02 13.13 9.63
CA PHE A 435 10.15 12.02 10.58
C PHE A 435 10.22 12.47 12.04
N ASP A 436 10.88 13.60 12.32
CA ASP A 436 10.97 14.17 13.67
C ASP A 436 9.58 14.51 14.25
N ASN A 437 8.60 14.77 13.38
CA ASN A 437 7.21 15.00 13.75
C ASN A 437 6.39 13.70 13.75
N ASP A 438 6.54 12.90 12.69
CA ASP A 438 5.71 11.73 12.42
C ASP A 438 5.99 10.58 13.41
N PHE A 439 7.24 10.40 13.83
CA PHE A 439 7.69 9.34 14.73
C PHE A 439 8.15 9.87 16.10
N THR A 440 7.70 11.06 16.48
CA THR A 440 8.05 11.65 17.78
C THR A 440 7.46 10.84 18.95
N ASN A 441 8.23 10.68 20.04
CA ASN A 441 7.82 10.00 21.28
C ASN A 441 7.21 8.59 21.12
N MET A 442 7.58 7.84 20.07
CA MET A 442 7.02 6.50 19.82
C MET A 442 7.30 5.50 20.95
N GLN A 443 8.46 5.57 21.62
CA GLN A 443 8.71 4.78 22.84
C GLN A 443 7.72 5.12 23.96
N GLY A 444 7.48 6.42 24.19
CA GLY A 444 6.51 6.88 25.18
C GLY A 444 5.10 6.40 24.87
N ALA A 445 4.72 6.33 23.59
CA ALA A 445 3.44 5.76 23.15
C ALA A 445 3.34 4.26 23.47
N THR A 446 4.40 3.47 23.23
CA THR A 446 4.45 2.05 23.62
C THR A 446 4.32 1.89 25.14
N GLU A 447 5.05 2.68 25.93
CA GLU A 447 4.98 2.62 27.40
C GLU A 447 3.62 3.06 27.94
N LEU A 448 2.96 3.99 27.25
CA LEU A 448 1.59 4.42 27.57
C LEU A 448 0.58 3.30 27.32
N ILE A 449 0.68 2.57 26.20
CA ILE A 449 -0.17 1.41 25.94
C ILE A 449 0.06 0.34 27.02
N ASN A 450 1.31 0.01 27.33
CA ASN A 450 1.65 -0.92 28.41
C ASN A 450 1.09 -0.47 29.77
N TYR A 451 1.07 0.84 30.03
CA TYR A 451 0.47 1.39 31.23
C TYR A 451 -1.06 1.26 31.24
N MET A 452 -1.73 1.58 30.13
CA MET A 452 -3.19 1.41 29.97
C MET A 452 -3.62 -0.04 30.15
N GLU A 453 -2.83 -1.01 29.69
CA GLU A 453 -3.08 -2.43 29.95
C GLU A 453 -2.98 -2.77 31.45
N ARG A 454 -1.92 -2.29 32.13
CA ARG A 454 -1.73 -2.53 33.58
C ARG A 454 -2.81 -1.86 34.44
N LEU A 455 -3.38 -0.74 33.99
CA LEU A 455 -4.48 -0.05 34.66
C LEU A 455 -5.75 -0.91 34.80
N ARG A 456 -5.93 -1.92 33.93
CA ARG A 456 -7.06 -2.87 34.00
C ARG A 456 -7.09 -3.63 35.33
N ASN A 457 -5.91 -3.95 35.89
CA ASN A 457 -5.78 -4.61 37.20
C ASN A 457 -6.32 -3.76 38.37
N TYR A 458 -6.57 -2.47 38.13
CA TYR A 458 -7.11 -1.52 39.11
C TYR A 458 -8.54 -1.05 38.75
N GLY A 459 -9.24 -1.81 37.91
CA GLY A 459 -10.62 -1.54 37.51
C GLY A 459 -10.79 -0.39 36.52
N VAL A 460 -9.72 0.00 35.81
CA VAL A 460 -9.76 1.06 34.80
C VAL A 460 -9.57 0.45 33.42
N ASN A 461 -10.63 0.47 32.60
CA ASN A 461 -10.57 -0.01 31.23
C ASN A 461 -10.55 1.17 30.25
N ILE A 462 -9.46 1.30 29.51
CA ILE A 462 -9.23 2.35 28.48
C ILE A 462 -9.12 1.73 27.08
N LEU A 463 -8.42 0.59 27.00
CA LEU A 463 -8.28 -0.23 25.79
C LEU A 463 -9.35 -1.33 25.78
N ASP A 464 -10.09 -1.42 24.69
CA ASP A 464 -11.09 -2.46 24.45
C ASP A 464 -10.51 -3.54 23.51
N ASP A 465 -10.37 -4.76 24.03
CA ASP A 465 -9.82 -5.90 23.28
C ASP A 465 -10.76 -6.42 22.18
N ASN A 466 -12.00 -5.91 22.14
CA ASN A 466 -12.98 -6.21 21.09
C ASN A 466 -13.10 -5.08 20.05
N ASP A 467 -12.54 -3.90 20.33
CA ASP A 467 -12.49 -2.80 19.37
C ASP A 467 -11.30 -3.02 18.41
N VAL A 468 -11.64 -3.33 17.15
CA VAL A 468 -10.65 -3.55 16.08
C VAL A 468 -9.74 -2.33 15.90
N SER A 469 -10.23 -1.11 16.15
CA SER A 469 -9.43 0.11 16.04
C SER A 469 -8.41 0.26 17.18
N ASP A 470 -8.77 -0.14 18.41
CA ASP A 470 -7.83 -0.18 19.55
C ASP A 470 -6.73 -1.23 19.27
N MET A 471 -7.12 -2.42 18.81
CA MET A 471 -6.19 -3.48 18.46
C MET A 471 -5.22 -3.06 17.34
N GLU A 472 -5.74 -2.42 16.28
CA GLU A 472 -4.92 -1.96 15.17
C GLU A 472 -3.98 -0.84 15.60
N MET A 473 -4.44 0.14 16.40
CA MET A 473 -3.56 1.17 16.97
C MET A 473 -2.40 0.55 17.75
N CYS A 474 -2.68 -0.41 18.65
CA CYS A 474 -1.63 -1.07 19.42
C CYS A 474 -0.59 -1.78 18.52
N ARG A 475 -1.05 -2.47 17.47
CA ARG A 475 -0.16 -3.09 16.48
C ARG A 475 0.71 -2.08 15.75
N LEU A 476 0.11 -0.97 15.31
CA LEU A 476 0.80 0.08 14.56
C LEU A 476 1.82 0.83 15.41
N VAL A 477 1.50 1.12 16.68
CA VAL A 477 2.46 1.72 17.62
C VAL A 477 3.68 0.82 17.77
N ASP A 478 3.47 -0.48 18.04
CA ASP A 478 4.57 -1.43 18.17
C ASP A 478 5.38 -1.56 16.87
N TYR A 479 4.71 -1.67 15.72
CA TYR A 479 5.37 -1.78 14.42
C TYR A 479 6.24 -0.57 14.11
N TYR A 480 5.67 0.64 14.16
CA TYR A 480 6.43 1.85 13.82
C TYR A 480 7.50 2.19 14.85
N GLN A 481 7.26 1.93 16.15
CA GLN A 481 8.30 2.07 17.16
C GLN A 481 9.47 1.11 16.89
N ASN A 482 9.19 -0.16 16.60
CA ASN A 482 10.24 -1.13 16.28
C ASN A 482 11.00 -0.74 15.02
N CYS A 483 10.30 -0.34 13.96
CA CYS A 483 10.92 0.11 12.72
C CYS A 483 11.82 1.32 12.94
N ALA A 484 11.32 2.38 13.59
CA ALA A 484 12.09 3.61 13.82
C ALA A 484 13.30 3.36 14.73
N PHE A 485 13.12 2.61 15.82
CA PHE A 485 14.19 2.34 16.78
C PHE A 485 15.28 1.43 16.20
N MET A 486 14.89 0.36 15.49
CA MET A 486 15.85 -0.57 14.88
C MET A 486 16.59 0.06 13.70
N GLU A 487 15.87 0.79 12.83
CA GLU A 487 16.48 1.53 11.72
C GLU A 487 17.56 2.48 12.25
N GLY A 488 17.21 3.33 13.23
CA GLY A 488 18.15 4.31 13.75
C GLY A 488 19.30 3.69 14.55
N THR A 489 19.08 2.58 15.25
CA THR A 489 20.15 1.81 15.90
C THR A 489 21.14 1.26 14.88
N VAL A 490 20.66 0.57 13.84
CA VAL A 490 21.52 -0.05 12.81
C VAL A 490 22.18 1.01 11.93
N ARG A 491 21.49 2.13 11.65
CA ARG A 491 22.05 3.29 10.94
C ARG A 491 23.29 3.80 11.66
N ASN A 492 23.23 4.01 12.97
CA ASN A 492 24.40 4.46 13.74
C ASN A 492 25.54 3.43 13.72
N LEU A 493 25.24 2.13 13.85
CA LEU A 493 26.26 1.08 13.75
C LEU A 493 26.94 1.06 12.37
N TYR A 494 26.18 1.33 11.29
CA TYR A 494 26.70 1.45 9.93
C TYR A 494 27.55 2.72 9.71
N LEU A 495 27.18 3.84 10.33
CA LEU A 495 27.94 5.10 10.28
C LEU A 495 29.25 4.99 11.06
N ASP A 496 29.22 4.38 12.24
CA ASP A 496 30.38 4.13 13.11
C ASP A 496 31.29 3.00 12.62
N LYS A 497 30.88 2.31 11.53
CA LYS A 497 31.59 1.16 10.95
C LYS A 497 31.83 0.03 11.97
N MET A 498 30.88 -0.19 12.88
CA MET A 498 30.93 -1.29 13.83
C MET A 498 30.46 -2.61 13.20
N LEU A 499 30.67 -3.74 13.88
CA LEU A 499 30.08 -5.06 13.55
C LEU A 499 30.19 -5.51 12.07
N ASN A 500 31.23 -5.10 11.34
CA ASN A 500 31.42 -5.42 9.91
C ASN A 500 30.32 -4.90 8.96
N PHE A 501 29.65 -3.79 9.30
CA PHE A 501 28.70 -3.10 8.43
C PHE A 501 29.37 -2.43 7.22
N ASN A 502 29.71 -3.22 6.21
CA ASN A 502 30.53 -2.79 5.09
C ASN A 502 29.74 -2.12 3.97
N THR A 503 28.49 -2.56 3.74
CA THR A 503 27.65 -2.08 2.64
C THR A 503 26.28 -1.58 3.12
N TYR A 504 25.64 -0.74 2.31
CA TYR A 504 24.26 -0.31 2.55
C TYR A 504 23.27 -1.49 2.59
N SER A 505 23.53 -2.55 1.81
CA SER A 505 22.75 -3.78 1.92
C SER A 505 22.92 -4.48 3.27
N ASP A 506 24.11 -4.41 3.90
CA ASP A 506 24.31 -4.97 5.25
C ASP A 506 23.50 -4.19 6.28
N TYR A 507 23.43 -2.86 6.15
CA TYR A 507 22.57 -2.00 6.96
C TYR A 507 21.10 -2.40 6.82
N LYS A 508 20.57 -2.55 5.60
CA LYS A 508 19.19 -2.99 5.38
C LYS A 508 18.93 -4.41 5.90
N ARG A 509 19.88 -5.34 5.71
CA ARG A 509 19.77 -6.72 6.21
C ARG A 509 19.62 -6.77 7.72
N HIS A 510 20.51 -6.10 8.45
CA HIS A 510 20.44 -6.12 9.91
C HIS A 510 19.22 -5.37 10.44
N THR A 511 18.80 -4.29 9.78
CA THR A 511 17.54 -3.62 10.13
C THR A 511 16.38 -4.61 10.02
N ALA A 512 16.26 -5.34 8.91
CA ALA A 512 15.21 -6.34 8.70
C ALA A 512 15.23 -7.47 9.74
N ILE A 513 16.42 -7.98 10.08
CA ILE A 513 16.62 -9.05 11.08
C ILE A 513 16.27 -8.55 12.48
N MET A 514 16.81 -7.39 12.89
CA MET A 514 16.63 -6.91 14.25
C MET A 514 15.16 -6.55 14.54
N ILE A 515 14.40 -6.09 13.54
CA ILE A 515 12.95 -5.86 13.65
C ILE A 515 12.17 -7.13 14.00
N VAL A 516 12.63 -8.31 13.58
CA VAL A 516 11.95 -9.58 13.90
C VAL A 516 12.52 -10.30 15.12
N GLU A 517 13.71 -9.90 15.57
CA GLU A 517 14.33 -10.37 16.80
C GLU A 517 13.92 -9.55 18.04
N HIS A 518 13.56 -8.27 17.86
CA HIS A 518 13.19 -7.35 18.93
C HIS A 518 11.74 -6.89 18.80
N GLY A 519 11.14 -6.52 19.94
CA GLY A 519 9.74 -6.08 20.00
C GLY A 519 8.73 -7.22 20.00
N ASN A 520 7.50 -6.94 19.55
CA ASN A 520 6.45 -7.94 19.41
C ASN A 520 6.38 -8.45 17.95
N PRO A 521 6.96 -9.63 17.63
CA PRO A 521 7.09 -10.06 16.25
C PRO A 521 5.73 -10.39 15.60
N GLU A 522 4.70 -10.68 16.41
CA GLU A 522 3.33 -10.89 15.91
C GLU A 522 2.75 -9.62 15.32
N HIS A 523 2.86 -8.50 16.03
CA HIS A 523 2.41 -7.20 15.56
C HIS A 523 3.16 -6.79 14.29
N ASN A 524 4.47 -7.04 14.24
CA ASN A 524 5.27 -6.75 13.06
C ASN A 524 4.81 -7.56 11.83
N ILE A 525 4.57 -8.87 11.98
CA ILE A 525 4.11 -9.72 10.86
C ILE A 525 2.70 -9.34 10.40
N GLN A 526 1.78 -9.08 11.34
CA GLN A 526 0.39 -8.73 11.03
C GLN A 526 0.27 -7.38 10.32
N ALA A 527 1.04 -6.37 10.75
CA ALA A 527 1.07 -5.06 10.11
C ALA A 527 1.40 -5.15 8.61
N LEU A 528 2.31 -6.06 8.23
CA LEU A 528 2.72 -6.29 6.84
C LEU A 528 1.64 -6.88 5.93
N GLU A 529 0.45 -7.28 6.42
CA GLU A 529 -0.60 -7.89 5.57
C GLU A 529 -1.40 -6.88 4.75
N THR A 530 -1.54 -5.65 5.25
CA THR A 530 -2.50 -4.67 4.71
C THR A 530 -1.85 -3.38 4.21
N MET A 531 -0.52 -3.30 4.25
CA MET A 531 0.22 -2.08 3.97
C MET A 531 0.78 -2.04 2.55
N HIS A 532 0.70 -0.87 1.93
CA HIS A 532 1.36 -0.56 0.67
C HIS A 532 2.89 -0.39 0.86
N LEU A 533 3.64 -0.38 -0.24
CA LEU A 533 5.12 -0.36 -0.22
C LEU A 533 5.72 1.01 -0.55
N ASP A 534 4.95 1.90 -1.16
CA ASP A 534 5.36 3.26 -1.48
C ASP A 534 5.25 4.18 -0.25
N VAL A 535 5.94 5.32 -0.27
CA VAL A 535 5.72 6.38 0.72
C VAL A 535 5.00 7.53 0.03
N ARG A 536 3.88 7.94 0.61
CA ARG A 536 2.97 8.95 0.08
C ARG A 536 3.21 10.27 0.79
N TRP A 537 4.24 11.00 0.38
CA TRP A 537 4.71 12.22 1.08
C TRP A 537 3.62 13.28 1.27
N ASP A 538 2.68 13.40 0.33
CA ASP A 538 1.60 14.38 0.38
C ASP A 538 0.38 13.94 1.22
N THR A 539 0.49 12.83 1.97
CA THR A 539 -0.60 12.32 2.82
C THR A 539 -1.01 13.35 3.87
N LYS A 540 -2.30 13.64 3.95
CA LYS A 540 -2.85 14.49 5.02
C LYS A 540 -3.15 13.70 6.29
N CYS A 541 -3.01 14.36 7.44
CA CYS A 541 -3.35 13.75 8.74
C CYS A 541 -4.83 13.37 8.80
N ASN A 542 -5.67 14.31 8.35
CA ASN A 542 -7.08 14.09 8.11
C ASN A 542 -7.25 13.98 6.59
N GLU A 543 -6.95 12.81 6.05
CA GLU A 543 -7.50 12.37 4.78
C GLU A 543 -8.72 11.54 5.13
N PHE A 544 -9.86 11.94 4.55
CA PHE A 544 -11.16 11.31 4.60
C PHE A 544 -11.22 10.08 5.53
N GLU A 545 -11.73 10.28 6.75
CA GLU A 545 -12.17 9.13 7.55
C GLU A 545 -13.06 8.29 6.65
N ASP A 546 -12.80 6.98 6.53
CA ASP A 546 -13.63 6.07 5.74
C ASP A 546 -15.09 6.36 6.13
N VAL A 547 -15.84 7.03 5.25
CA VAL A 547 -17.19 7.50 5.57
C VAL A 547 -18.05 6.34 6.06
N VAL A 548 -17.76 5.14 5.59
CA VAL A 548 -18.39 3.91 6.08
C VAL A 548 -18.05 3.68 7.55
N SER A 549 -16.79 3.77 7.95
CA SER A 549 -16.35 3.64 9.34
C SER A 549 -17.00 4.67 10.27
N VAL A 550 -17.15 5.93 9.82
CA VAL A 550 -17.78 7.00 10.61
C VAL A 550 -19.28 6.76 10.73
N LEU A 551 -19.97 6.51 9.62
CA LEU A 551 -21.42 6.29 9.58
C LEU A 551 -21.84 4.97 10.24
N THR A 552 -20.93 4.01 10.39
CA THR A 552 -21.17 2.75 11.11
C THR A 552 -20.61 2.74 12.53
N SER A 553 -19.93 3.80 12.95
CA SER A 553 -19.32 3.91 14.27
C SER A 553 -20.36 3.81 15.39
N GLU A 554 -19.92 3.29 16.53
CA GLU A 554 -20.76 3.14 17.72
C GLU A 554 -21.32 4.50 18.20
N LYS A 555 -20.55 5.57 18.06
CA LYS A 555 -20.98 6.95 18.36
C LYS A 555 -22.18 7.38 17.49
N ILE A 556 -22.14 7.09 16.19
CA ILE A 556 -23.25 7.39 15.29
C ILE A 556 -24.43 6.46 15.59
N ARG A 557 -24.20 5.17 15.85
CA ARG A 557 -25.27 4.25 16.28
C ARG A 557 -26.02 4.78 17.50
N GLN A 558 -25.31 5.15 18.56
CA GLN A 558 -25.89 5.72 19.78
C GLN A 558 -26.60 7.05 19.53
N LYS A 559 -26.09 7.89 18.63
CA LYS A 559 -26.75 9.16 18.25
C LYS A 559 -28.06 8.91 17.47
N LEU A 560 -28.13 7.84 16.69
CA LEU A 560 -29.32 7.44 15.94
C LEU A 560 -30.30 6.62 16.81
N GLU A 561 -29.81 6.00 17.89
CA GLU A 561 -30.65 5.38 18.92
C GLU A 561 -31.53 6.44 19.59
N GLY A 562 -32.83 6.13 19.73
CA GLY A 562 -33.83 7.08 20.22
C GLY A 562 -34.47 7.98 19.15
N MET A 563 -33.92 8.08 17.92
CA MET A 563 -34.59 8.79 16.83
C MET A 563 -35.79 8.00 16.26
N SER A 564 -36.90 8.69 16.03
CA SER A 564 -38.06 8.18 15.28
C SER A 564 -37.77 8.09 13.77
N GLU A 565 -38.60 7.36 13.01
CA GLU A 565 -38.45 7.28 11.55
C GLU A 565 -38.53 8.64 10.85
N GLN A 566 -39.40 9.55 11.32
CA GLN A 566 -39.49 10.90 10.77
C GLN A 566 -38.22 11.71 11.01
N GLN A 567 -37.61 11.58 12.20
CA GLN A 567 -36.33 12.23 12.51
C GLN A 567 -35.19 11.65 11.67
N LEU A 568 -35.14 10.32 11.51
CA LEU A 568 -34.14 9.64 10.69
C LEU A 568 -34.24 10.01 9.19
N ALA A 569 -35.46 10.27 8.71
CA ALA A 569 -35.70 10.73 7.34
C ALA A 569 -35.05 12.10 7.07
N SER A 570 -35.07 13.01 8.07
CA SER A 570 -34.44 14.34 7.99
C SER A 570 -32.94 14.38 8.25
N VAL A 571 -32.34 13.32 8.82
CA VAL A 571 -30.88 13.28 9.04
C VAL A 571 -30.17 13.04 7.70
N HIS A 572 -29.15 13.84 7.44
CA HIS A 572 -28.30 13.67 6.27
C HIS A 572 -26.91 13.19 6.67
N TRP A 573 -26.32 12.30 5.87
CA TRP A 573 -25.02 11.71 6.18
C TRP A 573 -23.89 12.76 6.23
N TYR A 574 -24.01 13.84 5.44
CA TYR A 574 -22.99 14.90 5.38
C TYR A 574 -22.96 15.77 6.64
N GLU A 575 -24.01 15.76 7.47
CA GLU A 575 -24.04 16.47 8.77
C GLU A 575 -23.01 15.91 9.76
N PHE A 576 -22.45 14.74 9.48
CA PHE A 576 -21.39 14.13 10.28
C PHE A 576 -19.98 14.51 9.77
N PHE A 577 -19.89 15.33 8.73
CA PHE A 577 -18.64 15.75 8.09
C PHE A 577 -18.59 17.27 7.94
N GLU A 578 -18.66 17.98 9.09
CA GLU A 578 -18.73 19.45 9.18
C GLU A 578 -17.61 20.18 8.41
N GLU A 579 -16.47 19.53 8.21
CA GLU A 579 -15.31 20.06 7.50
C GLU A 579 -15.50 20.28 5.99
N TYR A 580 -16.57 19.74 5.37
CA TYR A 580 -16.83 19.86 3.93
C TYR A 580 -18.00 20.79 3.56
N GLY A 581 -18.65 21.43 4.54
CA GLY A 581 -19.77 22.34 4.31
C GLY A 581 -21.13 21.62 4.25
N ASN A 582 -22.11 22.22 3.56
CA ASN A 582 -23.53 21.78 3.61
C ASN A 582 -24.09 21.29 2.25
N ASP A 583 -23.25 21.13 1.22
CA ASP A 583 -23.69 20.66 -0.11
C ASP A 583 -23.39 19.17 -0.27
N GLU A 584 -24.41 18.34 -0.08
CA GLU A 584 -24.34 16.87 -0.18
C GLU A 584 -23.62 16.38 -1.45
N PHE A 585 -23.90 17.00 -2.60
CA PHE A 585 -23.33 16.56 -3.86
C PHE A 585 -21.88 16.99 -3.98
N ALA A 586 -21.56 18.25 -3.65
CA ALA A 586 -20.19 18.75 -3.69
C ALA A 586 -19.26 17.99 -2.72
N ILE A 587 -19.78 17.60 -1.56
CA ILE A 587 -19.06 16.78 -0.58
C ILE A 587 -18.77 15.41 -1.20
N ALA A 588 -19.78 14.70 -1.71
CA ALA A 588 -19.60 13.40 -2.36
C ALA A 588 -18.64 13.47 -3.58
N THR A 589 -18.68 14.53 -4.37
CA THR A 589 -17.73 14.77 -5.47
C THR A 589 -16.31 14.89 -4.93
N LYS A 590 -16.08 15.73 -3.92
CA LYS A 590 -14.74 15.95 -3.35
C LYS A 590 -14.16 14.70 -2.71
N ILE A 591 -15.02 13.85 -2.15
CA ILE A 591 -14.67 12.52 -1.64
C ILE A 591 -14.09 11.65 -2.75
N VAL A 592 -14.85 11.48 -3.83
CA VAL A 592 -14.43 10.69 -4.99
C VAL A 592 -13.15 11.27 -5.60
N GLU A 593 -13.08 12.60 -5.75
CA GLU A 593 -11.89 13.23 -6.33
C GLU A 593 -10.64 12.96 -5.49
N ASN A 594 -10.70 13.14 -4.16
CA ASN A 594 -9.58 12.93 -3.26
C ASN A 594 -9.06 11.48 -3.28
N GLU A 595 -9.95 10.48 -3.29
CA GLU A 595 -9.57 9.06 -3.36
C GLU A 595 -8.82 8.72 -4.66
N VAL A 596 -9.13 9.42 -5.75
CA VAL A 596 -8.59 9.15 -7.08
C VAL A 596 -7.34 10.00 -7.39
N VAL A 597 -7.08 11.11 -6.68
CA VAL A 597 -5.89 11.97 -6.89
C VAL A 597 -4.59 11.16 -6.94
N PRO A 598 -4.31 10.20 -6.02
CA PRO A 598 -3.10 9.39 -6.10
C PRO A 598 -3.06 8.53 -7.36
N HIS A 599 -4.18 7.92 -7.75
CA HIS A 599 -4.29 7.11 -8.96
C HIS A 599 -4.03 7.94 -10.23
N ILE A 600 -4.59 9.14 -10.32
CA ILE A 600 -4.35 10.06 -11.43
C ILE A 600 -2.87 10.44 -11.46
N THR A 601 -2.31 10.85 -10.33
CA THR A 601 -0.91 11.30 -10.24
C THR A 601 0.06 10.21 -10.68
N MET A 602 -0.14 8.96 -10.24
CA MET A 602 0.70 7.83 -10.61
C MET A 602 0.58 7.41 -12.08
N ASN A 603 -0.58 7.62 -12.70
CA ASN A 603 -0.85 7.14 -14.05
C ASN A 603 -0.83 8.24 -15.11
N ARG A 604 -0.71 9.52 -14.72
CA ARG A 604 -0.75 10.68 -15.62
C ARG A 604 0.22 10.54 -16.79
N ASP A 605 1.47 10.21 -16.50
CA ASP A 605 2.51 10.05 -17.51
C ASP A 605 2.22 8.84 -18.41
N VAL A 606 1.73 7.72 -17.86
CA VAL A 606 1.31 6.55 -18.63
C VAL A 606 0.11 6.86 -19.52
N TRP A 607 -0.80 7.72 -19.05
CA TRP A 607 -1.99 8.12 -19.78
C TRP A 607 -1.67 9.03 -20.94
N ARG A 608 -0.72 9.96 -20.75
CA ARG A 608 -0.13 10.82 -21.78
C ARG A 608 0.71 10.03 -22.78
N ASP A 609 1.56 9.13 -22.29
CA ASP A 609 2.39 8.23 -23.09
C ASP A 609 1.57 7.18 -23.85
N GLY A 610 0.28 7.06 -23.54
CA GLY A 610 -0.65 6.14 -24.18
C GLY A 610 -0.78 6.34 -25.69
N GLY A 611 -0.43 7.51 -26.25
CA GLY A 611 -0.48 7.82 -27.68
C GLY A 611 -1.82 8.38 -28.15
N LEU A 612 -2.24 8.07 -29.38
CA LEU A 612 -3.53 8.49 -29.94
C LEU A 612 -4.68 8.09 -29.01
N THR A 613 -5.41 9.11 -28.60
CA THR A 613 -6.69 8.98 -27.90
C THR A 613 -7.83 9.61 -28.70
N PHE A 614 -7.54 10.11 -29.91
CA PHE A 614 -8.51 10.72 -30.80
C PHE A 614 -9.72 9.79 -30.98
N GLY A 615 -10.79 10.11 -30.28
CA GLY A 615 -12.02 9.32 -30.24
C GLY A 615 -11.76 7.85 -29.91
N SER A 616 -11.96 7.48 -28.66
CA SER A 616 -12.38 6.12 -28.24
C SER A 616 -13.73 5.69 -28.86
N ILE A 617 -14.05 6.17 -30.07
CA ILE A 617 -15.11 5.75 -30.97
C ILE A 617 -14.76 4.34 -31.41
N ARG A 618 -15.73 3.45 -31.30
CA ARG A 618 -15.63 2.06 -31.75
C ARG A 618 -15.46 2.05 -33.28
N PHE A 619 -14.23 2.16 -33.77
CA PHE A 619 -13.96 1.97 -35.19
C PHE A 619 -14.16 0.49 -35.54
N PRO A 620 -14.96 0.18 -36.57
CA PRO A 620 -15.10 -1.19 -37.04
C PRO A 620 -13.72 -1.73 -37.44
N GLY A 621 -13.23 -2.73 -36.70
CA GLY A 621 -12.00 -3.45 -37.03
C GLY A 621 -10.68 -2.95 -36.44
N VAL A 622 -10.69 -1.96 -35.56
CA VAL A 622 -9.49 -1.55 -34.82
C VAL A 622 -9.72 -1.82 -33.35
N GLY A 623 -9.12 -2.90 -32.84
CA GLY A 623 -9.22 -3.28 -31.44
C GLY A 623 -8.25 -2.52 -30.54
N THR A 624 -8.37 -2.71 -29.22
CA THR A 624 -7.48 -2.12 -28.21
C THR A 624 -5.99 -2.46 -28.46
N ASP A 625 -5.71 -3.65 -28.99
CA ASP A 625 -4.34 -4.09 -29.33
C ASP A 625 -3.78 -3.39 -30.58
N ASP A 626 -4.64 -2.99 -31.52
CA ASP A 626 -4.25 -2.31 -32.75
C ASP A 626 -3.88 -0.84 -32.50
N PHE A 627 -4.49 -0.21 -31.49
CA PHE A 627 -4.09 1.13 -31.04
C PHE A 627 -2.67 1.16 -30.48
N ALA A 628 -2.23 0.12 -29.77
CA ALA A 628 -0.84 0.04 -29.33
C ALA A 628 0.13 0.04 -30.53
N ILE A 629 -0.25 -0.58 -31.64
CA ILE A 629 0.54 -0.58 -32.88
C ILE A 629 0.55 0.81 -33.52
N LEU A 630 -0.59 1.47 -33.63
CA LEU A 630 -0.67 2.86 -34.12
C LEU A 630 0.22 3.79 -33.30
N ASN A 631 0.14 3.70 -31.98
CA ASN A 631 0.90 4.55 -31.06
C ASN A 631 2.41 4.34 -31.21
N ASN A 632 2.85 3.10 -31.43
CA ASN A 632 4.25 2.83 -31.76
C ASN A 632 4.66 3.44 -33.10
N ILE A 633 3.81 3.40 -34.13
CA ILE A 633 4.10 4.03 -35.43
C ILE A 633 4.34 5.53 -35.25
N TYR A 634 3.42 6.24 -34.58
CA TYR A 634 3.55 7.69 -34.40
C TYR A 634 4.70 8.10 -33.47
N LYS A 635 4.97 7.31 -32.42
CA LYS A 635 6.18 7.50 -31.59
C LYS A 635 7.46 7.33 -32.39
N ASN A 636 7.52 6.33 -33.27
CA ASN A 636 8.68 6.14 -34.13
C ASN A 636 8.85 7.32 -35.09
N ILE A 637 7.77 7.87 -35.64
CA ILE A 637 7.82 9.07 -36.50
C ILE A 637 8.37 10.28 -35.74
N LEU A 638 7.96 10.46 -34.46
CA LEU A 638 8.51 11.50 -33.60
C LEU A 638 10.02 11.31 -33.36
N ALA A 639 10.44 10.07 -33.10
CA ALA A 639 11.80 9.75 -32.68
C ALA A 639 12.82 9.62 -33.82
N ASP A 640 12.40 9.16 -35.00
CA ASP A 640 13.29 8.77 -36.10
C ASP A 640 13.06 9.63 -37.35
N GLU A 641 14.03 10.47 -37.66
CA GLU A 641 14.00 11.35 -38.84
C GLU A 641 14.03 10.56 -40.16
N ALA A 642 14.63 9.38 -40.18
CA ALA A 642 14.80 8.58 -41.39
C ALA A 642 13.48 8.04 -41.97
N ILE A 643 12.45 7.90 -41.13
CA ILE A 643 11.14 7.37 -41.55
C ILE A 643 10.10 8.47 -41.79
N ARG A 644 10.34 9.72 -41.38
CA ARG A 644 9.35 10.83 -41.47
C ARG A 644 8.89 11.10 -42.90
N ALA A 645 9.83 11.05 -43.85
CA ALA A 645 9.56 11.28 -45.26
C ALA A 645 8.57 10.24 -45.83
N ASP A 646 8.66 8.98 -45.39
CA ASP A 646 7.77 7.89 -45.83
C ASP A 646 6.31 8.12 -45.41
N TYR A 647 6.09 8.92 -44.35
CA TYR A 647 4.77 9.30 -43.85
C TYR A 647 4.32 10.70 -44.30
N GLY A 648 5.03 11.34 -45.22
CA GLY A 648 4.68 12.65 -45.77
C GLY A 648 5.11 13.84 -44.91
N ILE A 649 5.90 13.62 -43.86
CA ILE A 649 6.47 14.69 -43.02
C ILE A 649 7.79 15.12 -43.64
N THR A 650 7.70 16.09 -44.55
CA THR A 650 8.83 16.52 -45.40
C THR A 650 9.43 17.87 -45.02
N THR A 651 8.82 18.59 -44.07
CA THR A 651 9.24 19.93 -43.65
C THR A 651 9.16 20.09 -42.12
N PRO A 652 9.98 20.97 -41.52
CA PRO A 652 9.90 21.28 -40.09
C PRO A 652 8.51 21.80 -39.67
N GLU A 653 7.83 22.56 -40.52
CA GLU A 653 6.49 23.09 -40.25
C GLU A 653 5.46 21.96 -40.10
N ILE A 654 5.51 20.96 -40.99
CA ILE A 654 4.63 19.76 -40.90
C ILE A 654 4.97 18.95 -39.66
N MET A 655 6.25 18.84 -39.29
CA MET A 655 6.68 18.13 -38.09
C MET A 655 6.18 18.81 -36.80
N ASN A 656 6.21 20.14 -36.74
CA ASN A 656 5.68 20.90 -35.61
C ASN A 656 4.16 20.71 -35.48
N GLU A 657 3.42 20.84 -36.58
CA GLU A 657 1.96 20.61 -36.58
C GLU A 657 1.61 19.18 -36.16
N PHE A 658 2.37 18.18 -36.62
CA PHE A 658 2.22 16.78 -36.18
C PHE A 658 2.48 16.62 -34.68
N THR A 659 3.53 17.26 -34.15
CA THR A 659 3.88 17.22 -32.73
C THR A 659 2.78 17.82 -31.86
N GLU A 660 2.23 18.98 -32.26
CA GLU A 660 1.10 19.60 -31.56
C GLU A 660 -0.14 18.70 -31.52
N PHE A 661 -0.43 17.96 -32.60
CA PHE A 661 -1.52 16.98 -32.61
C PHE A 661 -1.28 15.84 -31.62
N MET A 662 -0.04 15.36 -31.49
CA MET A 662 0.31 14.31 -30.55
C MET A 662 0.21 14.80 -29.10
N GLU A 663 0.64 16.04 -28.82
CA GLU A 663 0.52 16.66 -27.49
C GLU A 663 -0.96 16.85 -27.09
N LYS A 664 -1.77 17.45 -27.96
CA LYS A 664 -3.22 17.61 -27.73
C LYS A 664 -3.94 16.27 -27.54
N SER A 665 -3.52 15.23 -28.26
CA SER A 665 -4.04 13.88 -28.08
C SER A 665 -3.64 13.28 -26.73
N ALA A 666 -2.43 13.54 -26.25
CA ALA A 666 -2.00 13.08 -24.92
C ALA A 666 -2.82 13.76 -23.81
N GLU A 667 -3.06 15.07 -23.92
CA GLU A 667 -3.90 15.84 -22.99
C GLU A 667 -5.35 15.35 -23.00
N ALA A 668 -5.94 15.14 -24.17
CA ALA A 668 -7.29 14.59 -24.28
C ALA A 668 -7.40 13.20 -23.63
N GLY A 669 -6.36 12.38 -23.78
CA GLY A 669 -6.28 11.06 -23.17
C GLY A 669 -6.26 11.09 -21.65
N GLU A 670 -5.52 12.03 -21.08
CA GLU A 670 -5.48 12.29 -19.64
C GLU A 670 -6.85 12.72 -19.11
N ILE A 671 -7.51 13.68 -19.77
CA ILE A 671 -8.82 14.21 -19.36
C ILE A 671 -9.87 13.09 -19.32
N MET A 672 -10.01 12.33 -20.41
CA MET A 672 -11.00 11.24 -20.47
C MET A 672 -10.74 10.16 -19.43
N LYS A 673 -9.47 9.75 -19.24
CA LYS A 673 -9.12 8.73 -18.23
C LYS A 673 -9.30 9.24 -16.80
N THR A 674 -9.13 10.53 -16.58
CA THR A 674 -9.42 11.19 -15.30
C THR A 674 -10.91 11.09 -14.97
N TYR A 675 -11.80 11.45 -15.90
CA TYR A 675 -13.25 11.31 -15.69
C TYR A 675 -13.68 9.85 -15.50
N ILE A 676 -13.13 8.92 -16.29
CA ILE A 676 -13.40 7.48 -16.12
C ILE A 676 -12.92 6.99 -14.75
N ALA A 677 -11.77 7.46 -14.26
CA ALA A 677 -11.25 7.09 -12.95
C ALA A 677 -12.17 7.57 -11.83
N TYR A 678 -12.66 8.81 -11.90
CA TYR A 678 -13.66 9.31 -10.95
C TYR A 678 -14.96 8.51 -10.98
N ALA A 679 -15.50 8.22 -12.17
CA ALA A 679 -16.72 7.42 -12.31
C ALA A 679 -16.56 6.00 -11.73
N ASN A 680 -15.45 5.33 -12.06
CA ASN A 680 -15.17 3.98 -11.57
C ASN A 680 -15.01 3.94 -10.05
N GLU A 681 -14.35 4.95 -9.46
CA GLU A 681 -14.17 4.99 -8.02
C GLU A 681 -15.50 5.27 -7.30
N ALA A 682 -16.32 6.18 -7.83
CA ALA A 682 -17.67 6.40 -7.31
C ALA A 682 -18.49 5.09 -7.32
N LEU A 683 -18.46 4.32 -8.41
CA LEU A 683 -19.14 3.02 -8.49
C LEU A 683 -18.54 1.97 -7.54
N ARG A 684 -17.21 1.92 -7.40
CA ARG A 684 -16.53 1.03 -6.45
C ARG A 684 -16.96 1.33 -5.01
N LEU A 685 -17.04 2.61 -4.64
CA LEU A 685 -17.53 3.05 -3.33
C LEU A 685 -18.99 2.67 -3.14
N VAL A 686 -19.86 2.85 -4.16
CA VAL A 686 -21.26 2.41 -4.12
C VAL A 686 -21.37 0.92 -3.79
N ASP A 687 -20.60 0.06 -4.48
CA ASP A 687 -20.61 -1.38 -4.25
C ASP A 687 -20.15 -1.74 -2.83
N SER A 688 -19.07 -1.09 -2.36
CA SER A 688 -18.55 -1.28 -1.01
C SER A 688 -19.56 -0.85 0.06
N ILE A 689 -20.15 0.34 -0.08
CA ILE A 689 -21.15 0.90 0.85
C ILE A 689 -22.40 0.03 0.89
N ARG A 690 -22.87 -0.46 -0.27
CA ARG A 690 -24.02 -1.35 -0.34
C ARG A 690 -23.75 -2.70 0.30
N ALA A 691 -22.54 -3.24 0.16
CA ALA A 691 -22.13 -4.46 0.85
C ALA A 691 -22.17 -4.26 2.37
N THR A 692 -21.60 -3.15 2.88
CA THR A 692 -21.60 -2.84 4.31
C THR A 692 -23.00 -2.52 4.85
N ALA A 693 -23.85 -1.86 4.06
CA ALA A 693 -25.23 -1.59 4.45
C ALA A 693 -26.07 -2.87 4.62
N ARG A 694 -25.70 -3.99 3.97
CA ARG A 694 -26.38 -5.29 4.14
C ARG A 694 -26.06 -5.95 5.47
N THR A 695 -24.90 -5.65 6.05
CA THR A 695 -24.41 -6.24 7.31
C THR A 695 -24.52 -5.29 8.50
N SER A 696 -24.99 -4.05 8.28
CA SER A 696 -25.15 -3.01 9.30
C SER A 696 -26.56 -2.97 9.89
N ASP A 697 -26.69 -2.39 11.08
CA ASP A 697 -27.98 -2.09 11.72
C ASP A 697 -28.86 -1.21 10.83
N GLU A 698 -30.19 -1.34 10.94
CA GLU A 698 -31.14 -0.73 9.99
C GLU A 698 -30.98 0.79 9.83
N LYS A 699 -30.69 1.50 10.93
CA LYS A 699 -30.54 2.97 10.94
C LYS A 699 -29.25 3.44 10.25
N PRO A 700 -28.04 2.98 10.63
CA PRO A 700 -26.82 3.19 9.83
C PRO A 700 -26.97 2.76 8.36
N ALA A 701 -27.63 1.62 8.10
CA ALA A 701 -27.87 1.13 6.74
C ALA A 701 -28.73 2.08 5.88
N LYS A 702 -29.62 2.89 6.49
CA LYS A 702 -30.39 3.93 5.78
C LYS A 702 -29.51 5.11 5.38
N LEU A 703 -28.58 5.55 6.25
CA LEU A 703 -27.63 6.62 5.93
C LEU A 703 -26.64 6.20 4.84
N LEU A 704 -26.10 4.99 4.94
CA LEU A 704 -25.21 4.40 3.92
C LEU A 704 -25.91 4.33 2.55
N ARG A 705 -27.19 3.96 2.51
CA ARG A 705 -27.98 3.96 1.26
C ARG A 705 -28.19 5.35 0.67
N LYS A 706 -28.46 6.36 1.51
CA LYS A 706 -28.54 7.76 1.05
C LYS A 706 -27.22 8.20 0.41
N PHE A 707 -26.09 7.90 1.06
CA PHE A 707 -24.77 8.24 0.53
C PHE A 707 -24.47 7.51 -0.79
N ALA A 708 -24.75 6.21 -0.88
CA ALA A 708 -24.58 5.43 -2.12
C ALA A 708 -25.36 6.03 -3.30
N ASN A 709 -26.61 6.50 -3.09
CA ASN A 709 -27.40 7.11 -4.15
C ASN A 709 -26.78 8.43 -4.66
N VAL A 710 -26.12 9.20 -3.80
CA VAL A 710 -25.42 10.43 -4.21
C VAL A 710 -24.17 10.06 -5.02
N LEU A 711 -23.42 9.04 -4.61
CA LEU A 711 -22.26 8.55 -5.34
C LEU A 711 -22.61 8.01 -6.73
N GLU A 712 -23.76 7.35 -6.90
CA GLU A 712 -24.26 6.97 -8.24
C GLU A 712 -24.45 8.20 -9.13
N ARG A 713 -25.06 9.27 -8.59
CA ARG A 713 -25.20 10.53 -9.34
C ARG A 713 -23.85 11.17 -9.67
N VAL A 714 -22.87 11.07 -8.78
CA VAL A 714 -21.49 11.54 -9.05
C VAL A 714 -20.86 10.74 -10.18
N ALA A 715 -21.04 9.41 -10.19
CA ALA A 715 -20.57 8.55 -11.27
C ALA A 715 -21.21 8.96 -12.62
N ASP A 716 -22.54 9.13 -12.65
CA ASP A 716 -23.27 9.54 -13.85
C ASP A 716 -22.74 10.88 -14.40
N VAL A 717 -22.49 11.87 -13.53
CA VAL A 717 -21.94 13.17 -13.94
C VAL A 717 -20.56 13.05 -14.59
N TYR A 718 -19.68 12.18 -14.10
CA TYR A 718 -18.36 12.00 -14.73
C TYR A 718 -18.42 11.17 -16.01
N ILE A 719 -19.37 10.21 -16.10
CA ILE A 719 -19.66 9.51 -17.36
C ILE A 719 -20.15 10.49 -18.42
N ASP A 720 -21.07 11.39 -18.05
CA ASP A 720 -21.60 12.42 -18.94
C ASP A 720 -20.51 13.41 -19.37
N LYS A 721 -19.67 13.89 -18.43
CA LYS A 721 -18.52 14.76 -18.76
C LYS A 721 -17.55 14.12 -19.74
N GLU A 722 -17.27 12.83 -19.59
CA GLU A 722 -16.44 12.10 -20.55
C GLU A 722 -17.10 12.03 -21.93
N ALA A 723 -18.39 11.71 -21.98
CA ALA A 723 -19.14 11.64 -23.23
C ALA A 723 -19.25 13.02 -23.92
N GLU A 724 -19.50 14.09 -23.16
CA GLU A 724 -19.55 15.47 -23.65
C GLU A 724 -18.21 15.90 -24.22
N TYR A 725 -17.12 15.70 -23.48
CA TYR A 725 -15.77 16.03 -23.95
C TYR A 725 -15.42 15.26 -25.23
N ARG A 726 -15.72 13.96 -25.26
CA ARG A 726 -15.52 13.10 -26.43
C ARG A 726 -16.30 13.61 -27.64
N ASN A 727 -17.58 13.93 -27.45
CA ASN A 727 -18.47 14.33 -28.55
C ASN A 727 -18.19 15.75 -29.08
N ALA A 728 -17.63 16.62 -28.25
CA ALA A 728 -17.24 17.98 -28.62
C ALA A 728 -15.75 18.05 -29.01
N GLU A 729 -14.87 18.30 -28.05
CA GLU A 729 -13.45 18.58 -28.27
C GLU A 729 -12.70 17.38 -28.87
N GLY A 730 -12.99 16.17 -28.41
CA GLY A 730 -12.36 14.93 -28.90
C GLY A 730 -12.64 14.68 -30.39
N ASN A 731 -13.89 14.79 -30.82
CA ASN A 731 -14.30 14.66 -32.22
C ASN A 731 -13.68 15.74 -33.12
N GLN A 732 -13.62 16.99 -32.65
CA GLN A 732 -13.00 18.07 -33.40
C GLN A 732 -11.50 17.84 -33.59
N LEU A 733 -10.81 17.39 -32.54
CA LEU A 733 -9.39 17.06 -32.58
C LEU A 733 -9.12 15.90 -33.57
N PHE A 734 -9.95 14.85 -33.57
CA PHE A 734 -9.85 13.75 -34.55
C PHE A 734 -10.04 14.23 -35.99
N THR A 735 -11.06 15.05 -36.23
CA THR A 735 -11.38 15.60 -37.55
C THR A 735 -10.22 16.44 -38.09
N ASN A 736 -9.63 17.29 -37.24
CA ASN A 736 -8.47 18.10 -37.61
C ASN A 736 -7.25 17.24 -37.92
N PHE A 737 -7.03 16.17 -37.17
CA PHE A 737 -5.94 15.23 -37.44
C PHE A 737 -6.17 14.44 -38.74
N ALA A 738 -7.42 14.06 -39.05
CA ALA A 738 -7.76 13.42 -40.32
C ALA A 738 -7.45 14.30 -41.53
N ARG A 739 -7.82 15.59 -41.46
CA ARG A 739 -7.44 16.60 -42.47
C ARG A 739 -5.93 16.72 -42.61
N PHE A 740 -5.22 16.79 -41.50
CA PHE A 740 -3.76 16.86 -41.48
C PHE A 740 -3.15 15.66 -42.21
N ARG A 741 -3.58 14.44 -41.87
CA ARG A 741 -3.08 13.19 -42.47
C ARG A 741 -3.35 13.13 -43.96
N GLU A 742 -4.56 13.49 -44.40
CA GLU A 742 -4.88 13.51 -45.83
C GLU A 742 -4.05 14.55 -46.58
N ARG A 743 -3.91 15.77 -46.04
CA ARG A 743 -3.18 16.88 -46.67
C ARG A 743 -1.72 16.53 -46.95
N ILE A 744 -1.06 15.79 -46.05
CA ILE A 744 0.34 15.39 -46.22
C ILE A 744 0.49 14.03 -46.93
N GLY A 745 -0.62 13.39 -47.30
CA GLY A 745 -0.59 12.06 -47.92
C GLY A 745 -0.15 10.95 -46.98
N MET A 746 -0.40 11.08 -45.68
CA MET A 746 -0.01 10.09 -44.66
C MET A 746 -0.87 8.83 -44.76
N TRP A 747 -0.21 7.68 -44.70
CA TRP A 747 -0.82 6.35 -44.62
C TRP A 747 -0.21 5.57 -43.47
N THR A 748 -0.99 4.72 -42.80
CA THR A 748 -0.45 3.86 -41.73
C THR A 748 0.59 2.88 -42.29
N TYR A 749 0.37 2.40 -43.52
CA TYR A 749 1.31 1.54 -44.23
C TYR A 749 1.45 1.98 -45.69
N PRO A 750 2.67 2.03 -46.27
CA PRO A 750 2.87 2.40 -47.68
C PRO A 750 2.08 1.55 -48.67
N MET A 751 1.87 0.26 -48.40
CA MET A 751 1.08 -0.62 -49.28
C MET A 751 -0.40 -0.20 -49.41
N HIS A 752 -0.95 0.53 -48.42
CA HIS A 752 -2.32 1.05 -48.51
C HIS A 752 -2.42 2.18 -49.52
N ARG A 753 -1.37 3.01 -49.61
CA ARG A 753 -1.24 4.07 -50.60
C ARG A 753 -1.25 3.51 -52.01
N GLU A 754 -0.51 2.42 -52.24
CA GLU A 754 -0.51 1.73 -53.55
C GLU A 754 -1.91 1.24 -53.95
N VAL A 755 -2.69 0.74 -52.99
CA VAL A 755 -4.08 0.33 -53.25
C VAL A 755 -4.94 1.54 -53.65
N MET A 756 -4.78 2.66 -52.92
CA MET A 756 -5.50 3.88 -53.22
C MET A 756 -5.16 4.41 -54.63
N GLU A 757 -3.87 4.55 -54.93
CA GLU A 757 -3.40 5.15 -56.20
C GLU A 757 -3.73 4.28 -57.41
N ASN A 758 -3.60 2.95 -57.30
CA ASN A 758 -3.74 2.06 -58.46
C ASN A 758 -5.16 1.55 -58.71
N TYR A 759 -6.03 1.58 -57.70
CA TYR A 759 -7.37 0.96 -57.81
C TYR A 759 -8.50 1.89 -57.36
N VAL A 760 -8.37 2.55 -56.21
CA VAL A 760 -9.45 3.37 -55.66
C VAL A 760 -9.60 4.70 -56.41
N GLU A 761 -8.52 5.46 -56.63
CA GLU A 761 -8.58 6.74 -57.38
C GLU A 761 -9.04 6.55 -58.84
N PRO A 762 -8.61 5.50 -59.57
CA PRO A 762 -9.19 5.16 -60.87
C PRO A 762 -10.70 4.82 -60.81
N ALA A 763 -11.17 4.19 -59.73
CA ALA A 763 -12.60 3.92 -59.55
C ALA A 763 -13.38 5.21 -59.27
N ILE A 764 -12.84 6.12 -58.46
CA ILE A 764 -13.42 7.46 -58.20
C ILE A 764 -13.52 8.25 -59.52
N SER A 765 -12.46 8.25 -60.33
CA SER A 765 -12.40 8.99 -61.59
C SER A 765 -13.37 8.50 -62.66
N LYS A 766 -13.90 7.26 -62.54
CA LYS A 766 -14.90 6.70 -63.46
C LYS A 766 -16.33 7.11 -63.13
N LEU A 767 -16.57 7.69 -61.95
CA LEU A 767 -17.90 8.14 -61.56
C LEU A 767 -18.15 9.53 -62.14
N GLU A 768 -18.96 9.59 -63.19
CA GLU A 768 -19.38 10.84 -63.81
C GLU A 768 -20.75 11.29 -63.28
N PRO A 769 -21.02 12.62 -63.24
CA PRO A 769 -22.35 13.16 -62.99
C PRO A 769 -23.38 12.61 -63.98
N THR A 770 -24.48 12.06 -63.50
CA THR A 770 -25.53 11.44 -64.36
C THR A 770 -26.76 12.32 -64.54
N GLU A 771 -26.87 13.44 -63.83
CA GLU A 771 -28.01 14.35 -63.90
C GLU A 771 -27.57 15.79 -64.19
N ASN A 772 -28.53 16.65 -64.52
CA ASN A 772 -28.27 18.07 -64.77
C ASN A 772 -29.17 18.94 -63.87
N LEU A 773 -28.54 19.84 -63.12
CA LEU A 773 -29.22 20.91 -62.42
C LEU A 773 -29.64 21.98 -63.43
N GLN A 774 -30.94 22.20 -63.56
CA GLN A 774 -31.50 23.21 -64.45
C GLN A 774 -31.76 24.51 -63.68
N LEU A 775 -31.03 25.57 -64.02
CA LEU A 775 -31.24 26.91 -63.47
C LEU A 775 -32.43 27.59 -64.13
N ALA A 776 -33.03 28.58 -63.46
CA ALA A 776 -34.17 29.34 -63.96
C ALA A 776 -33.90 30.09 -65.28
N ASP A 777 -32.63 30.41 -65.57
CA ASP A 777 -32.20 31.03 -66.83
C ASP A 777 -32.00 30.04 -68.00
N GLY A 778 -32.25 28.74 -67.76
CA GLY A 778 -32.10 27.66 -68.73
C GLY A 778 -30.72 27.01 -68.77
N THR A 779 -29.74 27.50 -67.99
CA THR A 779 -28.41 26.89 -67.88
C THR A 779 -28.50 25.49 -67.27
N GLN A 780 -27.75 24.53 -67.81
CA GLN A 780 -27.65 23.16 -67.31
C GLN A 780 -26.25 22.88 -66.77
N ILE A 781 -26.18 22.40 -65.54
CA ILE A 781 -24.93 22.06 -64.87
C ILE A 781 -24.94 20.55 -64.53
N PRO A 782 -23.95 19.76 -64.98
CA PRO A 782 -23.84 18.35 -64.61
C PRO A 782 -23.64 18.17 -63.10
N VAL A 783 -24.45 17.31 -62.48
CA VAL A 783 -24.47 17.06 -61.03
C VAL A 783 -24.65 15.59 -60.70
N MET A 784 -24.11 15.18 -59.54
CA MET A 784 -24.49 13.92 -58.93
C MET A 784 -25.95 13.99 -58.44
N PRO A 785 -26.76 12.91 -58.58
CA PRO A 785 -28.18 12.91 -58.21
C PRO A 785 -28.47 13.40 -56.78
N GLU A 786 -27.57 13.09 -55.83
CA GLU A 786 -27.69 13.46 -54.43
C GLU A 786 -27.73 14.97 -54.23
N LEU A 787 -27.06 15.76 -55.09
CA LEU A 787 -27.10 17.21 -54.99
C LEU A 787 -28.49 17.76 -55.33
N ILE A 788 -29.18 17.18 -56.32
CA ILE A 788 -30.54 17.61 -56.71
C ILE A 788 -31.52 17.35 -55.57
N GLU A 789 -31.44 16.17 -54.95
CA GLU A 789 -32.25 15.84 -53.77
C GLU A 789 -32.03 16.85 -52.63
N GLN A 790 -30.76 17.18 -52.35
CA GLN A 790 -30.39 18.10 -51.27
C GLN A 790 -30.78 19.56 -51.53
N LEU A 791 -30.90 19.97 -52.79
CA LEU A 791 -31.32 21.32 -53.18
C LEU A 791 -32.84 21.50 -53.23
N GLN A 792 -33.65 20.45 -53.04
CA GLN A 792 -35.11 20.54 -52.88
C GLN A 792 -35.85 21.43 -53.89
N GLY A 793 -35.36 21.53 -55.13
CA GLY A 793 -35.97 22.35 -56.18
C GLY A 793 -35.58 23.84 -56.20
N HIS A 794 -34.59 24.26 -55.41
CA HIS A 794 -34.00 25.60 -55.54
C HIS A 794 -33.27 25.73 -56.89
N THR A 795 -33.77 26.60 -57.77
CA THR A 795 -33.25 26.82 -59.14
C THR A 795 -32.91 28.28 -59.46
N GLU A 796 -33.29 29.22 -58.59
CA GLU A 796 -33.02 30.65 -58.73
C GLU A 796 -31.80 31.09 -57.91
N LEU A 797 -30.84 31.75 -58.56
CA LEU A 797 -29.63 32.27 -57.90
C LEU A 797 -29.89 33.61 -57.22
N LYS A 798 -29.17 33.87 -56.12
CA LYS A 798 -29.13 35.20 -55.47
C LYS A 798 -28.48 36.23 -56.38
N ASP A 799 -28.91 37.48 -56.26
CA ASP A 799 -28.41 38.58 -57.08
C ASP A 799 -26.89 38.76 -56.86
N GLY A 800 -26.12 38.77 -57.96
CA GLY A 800 -24.66 38.93 -57.93
C GLY A 800 -23.84 37.64 -57.82
N VAL A 801 -24.47 36.45 -57.76
CA VAL A 801 -23.76 35.16 -57.82
C VAL A 801 -23.25 34.90 -59.25
N ASN A 802 -21.95 34.57 -59.38
CA ASN A 802 -21.32 34.20 -60.65
C ASN A 802 -21.55 32.71 -60.96
N ILE A 803 -22.16 32.41 -62.11
CA ILE A 803 -22.43 31.04 -62.60
C ILE A 803 -21.13 30.21 -62.72
N GLN A 804 -20.00 30.81 -63.11
CA GLN A 804 -18.72 30.10 -63.17
C GLN A 804 -18.29 29.64 -61.77
N LYS A 805 -18.47 30.48 -60.76
CA LYS A 805 -18.16 30.11 -59.36
C LYS A 805 -19.06 28.97 -58.89
N LEU A 806 -20.36 29.02 -59.21
CA LEU A 806 -21.29 27.92 -58.92
C LEU A 806 -20.85 26.61 -59.59
N GLN A 807 -20.52 26.65 -60.88
CA GLN A 807 -20.03 25.50 -61.63
C GLN A 807 -18.76 24.92 -61.01
N GLU A 808 -17.81 25.76 -60.63
CA GLU A 808 -16.58 25.34 -59.94
C GLU A 808 -16.87 24.67 -58.59
N THR A 809 -17.76 25.24 -57.78
CA THR A 809 -18.15 24.67 -56.49
C THR A 809 -18.91 23.35 -56.65
N ILE A 810 -19.79 23.25 -57.66
CA ILE A 810 -20.49 22.00 -58.00
C ILE A 810 -19.51 20.93 -58.49
N ASN A 811 -18.53 21.28 -59.32
CA ASN A 811 -17.51 20.32 -59.79
C ASN A 811 -16.71 19.76 -58.60
N LYS A 812 -16.37 20.59 -57.62
CA LYS A 812 -15.73 20.15 -56.37
C LYS A 812 -16.66 19.25 -55.56
N TYR A 813 -17.94 19.60 -55.45
CA TYR A 813 -18.93 18.75 -54.76
C TYR A 813 -19.05 17.38 -55.44
N ASN A 814 -19.18 17.32 -56.76
CA ASN A 814 -19.27 16.09 -57.54
C ASN A 814 -18.03 15.19 -57.33
N ALA A 815 -16.84 15.78 -57.26
CA ALA A 815 -15.60 15.04 -57.00
C ALA A 815 -15.58 14.42 -55.59
N GLU A 816 -16.02 15.15 -54.56
CA GLU A 816 -16.14 14.61 -53.20
C GLU A 816 -17.28 13.58 -53.09
N GLU A 817 -18.40 13.76 -53.77
CA GLU A 817 -19.49 12.78 -53.80
C GLU A 817 -19.06 11.48 -54.51
N ALA A 818 -18.34 11.56 -55.62
CA ALA A 818 -17.71 10.40 -56.27
C ALA A 818 -16.78 9.66 -55.30
N ARG A 819 -15.92 10.41 -54.59
CA ARG A 819 -15.02 9.85 -53.57
C ARG A 819 -15.81 9.15 -52.46
N PHE A 820 -16.86 9.77 -51.93
CA PHE A 820 -17.72 9.19 -50.91
C PHE A 820 -18.36 7.87 -51.40
N LYS A 821 -18.92 7.84 -52.61
CA LYS A 821 -19.56 6.64 -53.19
C LYS A 821 -18.63 5.45 -53.36
N VAL A 822 -17.33 5.68 -53.56
CA VAL A 822 -16.33 4.59 -53.65
C VAL A 822 -15.84 4.17 -52.27
N LEU A 823 -15.61 5.13 -51.36
CA LEU A 823 -15.03 4.85 -50.05
C LEU A 823 -16.05 4.27 -49.05
N ASP A 824 -17.29 4.74 -49.05
CA ASP A 824 -18.33 4.34 -48.10
C ASP A 824 -18.64 2.82 -48.14
N PRO A 825 -18.75 2.16 -49.31
CA PRO A 825 -18.89 0.70 -49.37
C PRO A 825 -17.69 -0.05 -48.78
N ILE A 826 -16.46 0.41 -49.02
CA ILE A 826 -15.23 -0.17 -48.45
C ILE A 826 -15.25 -0.08 -46.93
N TYR A 827 -15.73 1.04 -46.40
CA TYR A 827 -15.85 1.26 -44.96
C TYR A 827 -16.97 0.42 -44.33
N LYS A 828 -18.16 0.41 -44.94
CA LYS A 828 -19.34 -0.31 -44.44
C LYS A 828 -19.18 -1.83 -44.43
N SER A 829 -18.38 -2.40 -45.33
CA SER A 829 -18.10 -3.85 -45.30
C SER A 829 -17.34 -4.29 -44.04
N GLY A 830 -16.68 -3.34 -43.34
CA GLY A 830 -15.97 -3.61 -42.08
C GLY A 830 -14.95 -4.74 -42.19
N GLU A 831 -14.81 -5.54 -41.12
CA GLU A 831 -13.87 -6.68 -41.09
C GLU A 831 -14.42 -8.02 -41.51
N VAL A 832 -15.71 -8.08 -41.78
CA VAL A 832 -16.39 -9.34 -42.04
C VAL A 832 -16.02 -9.80 -43.45
N GLU A 833 -15.32 -10.93 -43.54
CA GLU A 833 -14.81 -11.49 -44.80
C GLU A 833 -15.92 -11.64 -45.86
N THR A 834 -17.10 -12.11 -45.47
CA THR A 834 -18.26 -12.27 -46.36
C THR A 834 -18.83 -10.96 -46.89
N GLU A 835 -18.64 -9.84 -46.18
CA GLU A 835 -19.06 -8.52 -46.65
C GLU A 835 -17.98 -7.87 -47.54
N ARG A 836 -16.70 -8.17 -47.30
CA ARG A 836 -15.58 -7.71 -48.14
C ARG A 836 -15.59 -8.34 -49.52
N GLU A 837 -15.95 -9.62 -49.63
CA GLU A 837 -16.06 -10.33 -50.93
C GLU A 837 -17.06 -9.66 -51.89
N LYS A 838 -18.01 -8.89 -51.38
CA LYS A 838 -19.01 -8.15 -52.17
C LYS A 838 -18.47 -6.84 -52.76
N VAL A 839 -17.30 -6.38 -52.32
CA VAL A 839 -16.70 -5.11 -52.72
C VAL A 839 -15.38 -5.41 -53.43
N GLU A 840 -15.37 -5.31 -54.77
CA GLU A 840 -14.23 -5.70 -55.63
C GLU A 840 -12.88 -5.11 -55.18
N LEU A 841 -12.89 -3.87 -54.69
CA LEU A 841 -11.69 -3.15 -54.25
C LEU A 841 -10.99 -3.81 -53.05
N TRP A 842 -11.68 -4.62 -52.24
CA TRP A 842 -11.07 -5.35 -51.13
C TRP A 842 -10.12 -6.47 -51.59
N SER A 843 -10.31 -7.00 -52.79
CA SER A 843 -9.44 -8.04 -53.36
C SER A 843 -7.99 -7.58 -53.56
N HIS A 844 -7.76 -6.26 -53.58
CA HIS A 844 -6.43 -5.65 -53.72
C HIS A 844 -5.74 -5.40 -52.38
N VAL A 845 -6.46 -5.46 -51.25
CA VAL A 845 -5.90 -5.28 -49.90
C VAL A 845 -5.44 -6.64 -49.38
N LYS A 846 -4.12 -6.88 -49.36
CA LYS A 846 -3.58 -8.22 -49.05
C LYS A 846 -3.39 -8.53 -47.57
N ARG A 847 -3.15 -7.51 -46.73
CA ARG A 847 -2.81 -7.62 -45.30
C ARG A 847 -3.25 -6.36 -44.55
N LYS A 848 -3.28 -6.42 -43.22
CA LYS A 848 -3.51 -5.27 -42.32
C LYS A 848 -4.85 -4.55 -42.58
N HIS A 849 -5.88 -5.32 -42.91
CA HIS A 849 -7.19 -4.83 -43.31
C HIS A 849 -7.83 -3.83 -42.33
N GLY A 850 -7.71 -4.03 -41.01
CA GLY A 850 -8.19 -3.07 -40.00
C GLY A 850 -7.51 -1.70 -40.07
N PHE A 851 -6.21 -1.66 -40.36
CA PHE A 851 -5.48 -0.40 -40.56
C PHE A 851 -5.80 0.27 -41.90
N PHE A 852 -6.16 -0.52 -42.92
CA PHE A 852 -6.67 0.03 -44.18
C PHE A 852 -8.03 0.69 -43.96
N LEU A 853 -8.95 0.03 -43.24
CA LEU A 853 -10.22 0.63 -42.81
C LEU A 853 -10.03 1.92 -42.02
N TYR A 854 -9.06 1.95 -41.11
CA TYR A 854 -8.70 3.14 -40.36
C TYR A 854 -8.27 4.30 -41.29
N ASP A 855 -7.39 4.03 -42.26
CA ASP A 855 -6.93 5.03 -43.22
C ASP A 855 -8.06 5.51 -44.17
N ILE A 856 -8.99 4.62 -44.54
CA ILE A 856 -10.20 4.96 -45.31
C ILE A 856 -11.17 5.81 -44.47
N ALA A 857 -11.36 5.47 -43.20
CA ALA A 857 -12.26 6.21 -42.31
C ALA A 857 -11.83 7.69 -42.20
N HIS A 858 -10.53 7.97 -42.02
CA HIS A 858 -10.03 9.35 -41.97
C HIS A 858 -10.36 10.14 -43.24
N ARG A 859 -10.25 9.49 -44.40
CA ARG A 859 -10.54 10.09 -45.71
C ARG A 859 -12.03 10.27 -45.96
N ILE A 860 -12.88 9.37 -45.45
CA ILE A 860 -14.33 9.56 -45.49
C ILE A 860 -14.74 10.73 -44.61
N TYR A 861 -14.21 10.84 -43.39
CA TYR A 861 -14.54 11.93 -42.48
C TYR A 861 -14.21 13.30 -43.09
N SER A 862 -13.01 13.47 -43.62
CA SER A 862 -12.61 14.71 -44.28
C SER A 862 -13.38 14.98 -45.58
N CYS A 863 -13.75 13.94 -46.33
CA CYS A 863 -14.57 14.01 -47.52
C CYS A 863 -16.01 14.48 -47.21
N VAL A 864 -16.68 13.87 -46.24
CA VAL A 864 -18.04 14.22 -45.81
C VAL A 864 -18.10 15.68 -45.36
N GLU A 865 -17.14 16.11 -44.55
CA GLU A 865 -17.12 17.48 -44.06
C GLU A 865 -16.90 18.51 -45.19
N ARG A 866 -15.97 18.26 -46.12
CA ARG A 866 -15.80 19.12 -47.30
C ARG A 866 -17.05 19.15 -48.15
N LYS A 867 -17.70 18.00 -48.32
CA LYS A 867 -18.95 17.88 -49.06
C LYS A 867 -20.06 18.72 -48.41
N GLU A 868 -20.22 18.68 -47.10
CA GLU A 868 -21.18 19.49 -46.36
C GLU A 868 -20.89 20.99 -46.45
N GLN A 869 -19.62 21.40 -46.37
CA GLN A 869 -19.20 22.79 -46.56
C GLN A 869 -19.54 23.28 -47.98
N LEU A 870 -19.23 22.48 -49.01
CA LEU A 870 -19.55 22.79 -50.40
C LEU A 870 -21.07 22.84 -50.61
N LEU A 871 -21.83 21.93 -50.00
CA LEU A 871 -23.29 21.95 -50.07
C LEU A 871 -23.87 23.21 -49.42
N ALA A 872 -23.35 23.62 -48.25
CA ALA A 872 -23.76 24.85 -47.59
C ALA A 872 -23.41 26.08 -48.43
N GLU A 873 -22.23 26.11 -49.07
CA GLU A 873 -21.85 27.18 -50.00
C GLU A 873 -22.81 27.23 -51.20
N ILE A 874 -23.08 26.08 -51.84
CA ILE A 874 -24.02 25.98 -52.96
C ILE A 874 -25.42 26.44 -52.54
N LYS A 875 -25.97 25.93 -51.43
CA LYS A 875 -27.27 26.37 -50.89
C LYS A 875 -27.29 27.88 -50.62
N GLY A 876 -26.17 28.42 -50.11
CA GLY A 876 -25.99 29.85 -49.87
C GLY A 876 -26.08 30.71 -51.14
N MET A 877 -25.89 30.13 -52.33
CA MET A 877 -25.98 30.81 -53.62
C MET A 877 -27.40 30.86 -54.21
N PHE A 878 -28.35 30.06 -53.70
CA PHE A 878 -29.74 30.02 -54.17
C PHE A 878 -30.69 30.86 -53.30
N LYS A 879 -31.76 31.39 -53.91
CA LYS A 879 -32.81 32.17 -53.24
C LYS A 879 -33.69 31.33 -52.32
#